data_AF-L1IPC3-F1
#
_entry.id   AF-L1IPC3-F1
#
_cell.length_a   1.000
_cell.length_b   1.000
_cell.length_c   1.000
_cell.angle_alpha   90.00
_cell.angle_beta   90.00
_cell.angle_gamma   90.00
#
_symmetry.space_group_name_H-M   'P 1'
#
loop_
_entity.id
_entity.type
_entity.pdbx_description
1 polymer ?
#
loop_
_entity_poly.entity_id
_entity_poly.type
_entity_poly.pdbx_seq_one_letter_code
_entity_poly.pdbx_strand_id
1 'polypeptide(L)'
;MQPHTSSSESDTLQPKSHGVFEESVYQRARAANMMTLLALFFAETVVLPSLSSYLAAFHAESTMLGFCIAATYVGSICTAPLFSWLYTVTSARDLCLLAIVLAATGSLFYALAHSVIAILSARFLVGCAAGVQGSLVAMSSGICRREDRYNTVVAMKSLYSAAFILGSGLAAVATFVHTPAPGPFNHIEHALPRYVHMLHMPNVSDVVNSRLSFGSLGGLVIPPDQPGASKTAAKAALMKVVRREEGGAGAARHARKLLDSEEPARRALPSVNSGKGRSRDRRGTSNVVNASKTGAGAFRYFSKDVHKMTSELNKVGKLTQKDLGMGGFTKEEEIEEAGGQKGLKTDQDIANEIGDHRMYMPQYVTAIVGHGLQAPGFLGVLICSLAFAFVYHEWSYIPSEFPREKLQLPLPNLPLSSFNPRSNPRFLLHLTPIIACVAMELLFQTWLASVETIVAPITGIYLGFTIDATAVFMMGIFSAGVVGMAVLQPMKSHFSTRSLMILCILFAILGMLLCVPWFGQLSPWQYALGCYTCAFALFPASSMASEVFARSVYAAGAEGRDVSWMQAYWAVTTIPSHVIVPIVLSYLLQFDRSASLCYLGLLIFSALTATVFMHYRRTMTTAHLGEEDDADEGTSVIPAAPQQSSYGSFPRPAQPT
;
A
#
# COMPACT_ATOMS: atom_id res chain seq x y z
N MET A 1 -40.37 13.25 -71.86
CA MET A 1 -41.22 12.73 -70.77
C MET A 1 -40.40 11.71 -69.98
N GLN A 2 -39.81 12.16 -68.88
CA GLN A 2 -39.17 11.33 -67.85
C GLN A 2 -39.76 11.79 -66.51
N PRO A 3 -40.13 10.89 -65.58
CA PRO A 3 -40.70 11.29 -64.30
C PRO A 3 -39.57 11.62 -63.31
N HIS A 4 -39.57 12.85 -62.82
CA HIS A 4 -38.83 13.26 -61.63
C HIS A 4 -39.44 12.57 -60.41
N THR A 5 -38.73 11.60 -59.84
CA THR A 5 -39.01 11.09 -58.50
C THR A 5 -38.34 12.01 -57.48
N SER A 6 -39.12 12.95 -56.94
CA SER A 6 -38.77 13.71 -55.75
C SER A 6 -38.91 12.81 -54.51
N SER A 7 -37.82 12.13 -54.12
CA SER A 7 -37.72 11.54 -52.79
C SER A 7 -37.48 12.66 -51.79
N SER A 8 -38.54 13.03 -51.07
CA SER A 8 -38.48 13.92 -49.93
C SER A 8 -37.54 13.33 -48.88
N GLU A 9 -36.38 13.96 -48.73
CA GLU A 9 -35.49 13.91 -47.56
C GLU A 9 -36.30 14.33 -46.32
N SER A 10 -37.04 13.39 -45.75
CA SER A 10 -37.45 13.46 -44.36
C SER A 10 -36.25 13.01 -43.53
N ASP A 11 -35.25 13.88 -43.43
CA ASP A 11 -34.24 13.82 -42.37
C ASP A 11 -34.96 14.08 -41.05
N THR A 12 -35.61 13.01 -40.58
CA THR A 12 -36.13 12.88 -39.24
C THR A 12 -35.01 13.17 -38.28
N LEU A 13 -35.10 14.35 -37.64
CA LEU A 13 -34.49 14.72 -36.37
C LEU A 13 -34.66 13.58 -35.36
N GLN A 14 -33.86 12.54 -35.46
CA GLN A 14 -33.79 11.53 -34.42
C GLN A 14 -33.18 12.19 -33.17
N PRO A 15 -33.84 12.02 -32.02
CA PRO A 15 -33.70 12.95 -30.92
C PRO A 15 -32.36 12.78 -30.21
N LYS A 16 -31.71 13.93 -29.92
CA LYS A 16 -30.56 14.07 -29.01
C LYS A 16 -30.82 13.51 -27.58
N SER A 17 -32.00 12.96 -27.29
CA SER A 17 -32.39 12.45 -25.98
C SER A 17 -31.65 11.18 -25.56
N HIS A 18 -31.18 10.34 -26.50
CA HIS A 18 -30.48 9.10 -26.15
C HIS A 18 -29.14 9.34 -25.44
N GLY A 19 -28.42 10.43 -25.77
CA GLY A 19 -27.13 10.73 -25.14
C GLY A 19 -27.25 11.17 -23.67
N VAL A 20 -28.31 11.91 -23.33
CA VAL A 20 -28.53 12.44 -21.96
C VAL A 20 -28.77 11.30 -20.98
N PHE A 21 -29.53 10.28 -21.41
CA PHE A 21 -29.80 9.12 -20.57
C PHE A 21 -28.51 8.32 -20.28
N GLU A 22 -27.69 8.07 -21.29
CA GLU A 22 -26.45 7.29 -21.15
C GLU A 22 -25.45 7.99 -20.22
N GLU A 23 -25.30 9.31 -20.35
CA GLU A 23 -24.42 10.10 -19.49
C GLU A 23 -24.82 10.02 -18.02
N SER A 24 -26.13 10.06 -17.72
CA SER A 24 -26.62 9.95 -16.34
C SER A 24 -26.30 8.58 -15.70
N VAL A 25 -26.37 7.49 -16.49
CA VAL A 25 -26.04 6.13 -16.03
C VAL A 25 -24.54 6.03 -15.69
N TYR A 26 -23.69 6.55 -16.57
CA TYR A 26 -22.25 6.55 -16.38
C TYR A 26 -21.81 7.37 -15.16
N GLN A 27 -22.42 8.55 -14.94
CA GLN A 27 -22.15 9.38 -13.76
C GLN A 27 -22.50 8.66 -12.46
N ARG A 28 -23.65 7.97 -12.39
CA ARG A 28 -24.07 7.19 -11.22
C ARG A 28 -23.16 6.00 -10.95
N ALA A 29 -22.82 5.23 -11.99
CA ALA A 29 -21.88 4.11 -11.87
C ALA A 29 -20.50 4.58 -11.35
N ARG A 30 -20.01 5.72 -11.87
CA ARG A 30 -18.77 6.35 -11.39
C ARG A 30 -18.89 6.78 -9.93
N ALA A 31 -19.98 7.43 -9.53
CA ALA A 31 -20.20 7.84 -8.15
C ALA A 31 -20.21 6.63 -7.18
N ALA A 32 -20.88 5.54 -7.56
CA ALA A 32 -20.90 4.31 -6.78
C ALA A 32 -19.50 3.68 -6.63
N ASN A 33 -18.70 3.66 -7.69
CA ASN A 33 -17.32 3.17 -7.65
C ASN A 33 -16.43 4.03 -6.74
N MET A 34 -16.54 5.36 -6.86
CA MET A 34 -15.77 6.29 -6.02
C MET A 34 -16.16 6.17 -4.54
N MET A 35 -17.45 6.02 -4.23
CA MET A 35 -17.90 5.80 -2.86
C MET A 35 -17.42 4.46 -2.31
N THR A 36 -17.41 3.41 -3.15
CA THR A 36 -16.85 2.11 -2.78
C THR A 36 -15.37 2.25 -2.42
N LEU A 37 -14.57 2.88 -3.27
CA LEU A 37 -13.15 3.12 -2.99
C LEU A 37 -12.93 3.93 -1.71
N LEU A 38 -13.69 5.02 -1.54
CA LEU A 38 -13.62 5.85 -0.33
C LEU A 38 -13.89 5.03 0.93
N ALA A 39 -14.92 4.16 0.92
CA ALA A 39 -15.27 3.32 2.05
C ALA A 39 -14.20 2.27 2.36
N LEU A 40 -13.61 1.65 1.33
CA LEU A 40 -12.53 0.68 1.50
C LEU A 40 -11.28 1.32 2.10
N PHE A 41 -10.87 2.47 1.56
CA PHE A 41 -9.74 3.23 2.10
C PHE A 41 -10.02 3.71 3.51
N PHE A 42 -11.23 4.17 3.81
CA PHE A 42 -11.60 4.59 5.15
C PHE A 42 -11.50 3.44 6.16
N ALA A 43 -12.01 2.25 5.81
CA ALA A 43 -11.95 1.08 6.67
C ALA A 43 -10.51 0.65 6.99
N GLU A 44 -9.59 0.86 6.05
CA GLU A 44 -8.16 0.62 6.21
C GLU A 44 -7.50 1.65 7.15
N THR A 45 -7.77 2.95 6.91
CA THR A 45 -7.07 4.07 7.55
C THR A 45 -7.57 4.40 8.95
N VAL A 46 -8.87 4.25 9.22
CA VAL A 46 -9.49 4.59 10.52
C VAL A 46 -8.84 3.83 11.68
N VAL A 47 -8.31 2.64 11.41
CA VAL A 47 -7.76 1.74 12.42
C VAL A 47 -6.26 1.98 12.67
N LEU A 48 -5.56 2.70 11.79
CA LEU A 48 -4.10 2.86 11.88
C LEU A 48 -3.63 3.57 13.16
N PRO A 49 -4.24 4.69 13.61
CA PRO A 49 -3.75 5.39 14.80
C PRO A 49 -3.85 4.57 16.09
N SER A 50 -4.85 3.69 16.20
CA SER A 50 -5.06 2.84 17.37
C SER A 50 -4.28 1.52 17.32
N LEU A 51 -3.76 1.12 16.15
CA LEU A 51 -3.20 -0.22 15.95
C LEU A 51 -2.02 -0.52 16.86
N SER A 52 -1.09 0.42 17.04
CA SER A 52 0.08 0.24 17.90
C SER A 52 -0.31 0.05 19.36
N SER A 53 -1.21 0.89 19.87
CA SER A 53 -1.72 0.81 21.24
C SER A 53 -2.55 -0.45 21.48
N TYR A 54 -3.34 -0.88 20.49
CA TYR A 54 -4.13 -2.11 20.62
C TYR A 54 -3.24 -3.36 20.66
N LEU A 55 -2.18 -3.40 19.86
CA LEU A 55 -1.18 -4.46 19.93
C LEU A 55 -0.41 -4.44 21.26
N ALA A 56 -0.07 -3.25 21.76
CA ALA A 56 0.59 -3.10 23.06
C ALA A 56 -0.29 -3.60 24.23
N ALA A 57 -1.61 -3.43 24.15
CA ALA A 57 -2.56 -3.95 25.13
C ALA A 57 -2.57 -5.49 25.22
N PHE A 58 -2.17 -6.19 24.15
CA PHE A 58 -1.97 -7.64 24.14
C PHE A 58 -0.52 -8.06 24.41
N HIS A 59 0.34 -7.14 24.87
CA HIS A 59 1.78 -7.36 25.03
C HIS A 59 2.46 -7.89 23.75
N ALA A 60 1.94 -7.51 22.58
CA ALA A 60 2.52 -7.92 21.31
C ALA A 60 3.86 -7.24 21.08
N GLU A 61 4.76 -7.96 20.41
CA GLU A 61 6.04 -7.42 19.99
C GLU A 61 5.84 -6.32 18.91
N SER A 62 6.71 -5.30 18.87
CA SER A 62 6.57 -4.20 17.91
C SER A 62 6.65 -4.64 16.44
N THR A 63 7.30 -5.77 16.14
CA THR A 63 7.28 -6.42 14.82
C THR A 63 5.87 -6.79 14.35
N MET A 64 4.96 -7.10 15.28
CA MET A 64 3.58 -7.45 14.95
C MET A 64 2.82 -6.28 14.32
N LEU A 65 3.21 -5.04 14.59
CA LEU A 65 2.65 -3.87 13.91
C LEU A 65 2.93 -3.93 12.41
N GLY A 66 4.18 -4.17 12.03
CA GLY A 66 4.60 -4.34 10.64
C GLY A 66 3.90 -5.49 9.95
N PHE A 67 3.72 -6.63 10.64
CA PHE A 67 2.95 -7.76 10.11
C PHE A 67 1.47 -7.43 9.93
N CYS A 68 0.85 -6.67 10.84
CA CYS A 68 -0.55 -6.25 10.71
C CYS A 68 -0.76 -5.31 9.53
N ILE A 69 0.15 -4.36 9.31
CA ILE A 69 0.10 -3.48 8.13
C ILE A 69 0.32 -4.32 6.87
N ALA A 70 1.39 -5.10 6.80
CA ALA A 70 1.72 -5.95 5.66
C ALA A 70 0.60 -6.96 5.32
N ALA A 71 -0.09 -7.52 6.33
CA ALA A 71 -1.20 -8.45 6.12
C ALA A 71 -2.35 -7.85 5.31
N THR A 72 -2.63 -6.55 5.48
CA THR A 72 -3.63 -5.82 4.68
C THR A 72 -3.24 -5.87 3.20
N TYR A 73 -1.98 -5.59 2.89
CA TYR A 73 -1.51 -5.59 1.50
C TYR A 73 -1.35 -7.00 0.92
N VAL A 74 -0.93 -7.98 1.72
CA VAL A 74 -0.92 -9.39 1.30
C VAL A 74 -2.33 -9.86 0.96
N GLY A 75 -3.34 -9.52 1.77
CA GLY A 75 -4.75 -9.80 1.48
C GLY A 75 -5.20 -9.21 0.15
N SER A 76 -4.83 -7.96 -0.12
CA SER A 76 -5.14 -7.27 -1.39
C SER A 76 -4.47 -7.97 -2.58
N ILE A 77 -3.19 -8.33 -2.48
CA ILE A 77 -2.45 -9.03 -3.53
C ILE A 77 -3.05 -10.40 -3.83
N CYS A 78 -3.38 -11.16 -2.79
CA CYS A 78 -3.96 -12.50 -2.94
C CYS A 78 -5.34 -12.46 -3.63
N THR A 79 -6.11 -11.41 -3.39
CA THR A 79 -7.49 -11.30 -3.88
C THR A 79 -7.63 -10.48 -5.15
N ALA A 80 -6.64 -9.66 -5.52
CA ALA A 80 -6.70 -8.86 -6.75
C ALA A 80 -6.92 -9.69 -8.03
N PRO A 81 -6.24 -10.83 -8.26
CA PRO A 81 -6.53 -11.70 -9.41
C PRO A 81 -7.95 -12.28 -9.34
N LEU A 82 -8.42 -12.62 -8.14
CA LEU A 82 -9.76 -13.15 -7.92
C LEU A 82 -10.83 -12.10 -8.22
N PHE A 83 -10.68 -10.86 -7.76
CA PHE A 83 -11.60 -9.76 -8.07
C PHE A 83 -11.54 -9.33 -9.53
N SER A 84 -10.37 -9.43 -10.17
CA SER A 84 -10.23 -9.20 -11.60
C SER A 84 -10.96 -10.27 -12.42
N TRP A 85 -10.86 -11.54 -12.02
CA TRP A 85 -11.64 -12.62 -12.61
C TRP A 85 -13.14 -12.47 -12.33
N LEU A 86 -13.54 -12.20 -11.09
CA LEU A 86 -14.94 -11.98 -10.71
C LEU A 86 -15.54 -10.84 -11.51
N TYR A 87 -14.81 -9.74 -11.73
CA TYR A 87 -15.25 -8.62 -12.57
C TYR A 87 -15.67 -9.05 -13.99
N THR A 88 -15.13 -10.15 -14.54
CA THR A 88 -15.54 -10.68 -15.86
C THR A 88 -16.83 -11.49 -15.84
N VAL A 89 -17.21 -12.06 -14.68
CA VAL A 89 -18.35 -12.99 -14.57
C VAL A 89 -19.50 -12.43 -13.74
N THR A 90 -19.23 -11.48 -12.83
CA THR A 90 -20.22 -10.86 -11.95
C THR A 90 -20.57 -9.44 -12.42
N SER A 91 -21.71 -8.94 -11.95
CA SER A 91 -22.06 -7.54 -12.19
C SER A 91 -21.16 -6.62 -11.36
N ALA A 92 -20.86 -5.44 -11.92
CA ALA A 92 -20.11 -4.38 -11.24
C ALA A 92 -20.69 -4.03 -9.85
N ARG A 93 -22.03 -3.98 -9.77
CA ARG A 93 -22.76 -3.77 -8.51
C ARG A 93 -22.39 -4.83 -7.47
N ASP A 94 -22.54 -6.11 -7.82
CA ASP A 94 -22.33 -7.20 -6.87
C ASP A 94 -20.87 -7.25 -6.41
N LEU A 95 -19.92 -6.89 -7.30
CA LEU A 95 -18.51 -6.77 -6.97
C LEU A 95 -18.25 -5.66 -5.93
N CYS A 96 -18.83 -4.47 -6.11
CA CYS A 96 -18.71 -3.36 -5.16
C CYS A 96 -19.30 -3.73 -3.80
N LEU A 97 -20.52 -4.28 -3.79
CA LEU A 97 -21.21 -4.69 -2.57
C LEU A 97 -20.45 -5.80 -1.83
N LEU A 98 -19.90 -6.79 -2.55
CA LEU A 98 -19.08 -7.84 -1.97
C LEU A 98 -17.83 -7.27 -1.28
N ALA A 99 -17.13 -6.34 -1.93
CA ALA A 99 -15.95 -5.70 -1.34
C ALA A 99 -16.32 -4.91 -0.08
N ILE A 100 -17.41 -4.14 -0.09
CA ILE A 100 -17.87 -3.39 1.08
C ILE A 100 -18.23 -4.33 2.25
N VAL A 101 -18.90 -5.45 1.98
CA VAL A 101 -19.23 -6.46 3.00
C VAL A 101 -17.97 -7.09 3.59
N LEU A 102 -16.97 -7.40 2.77
CA LEU A 102 -15.69 -7.93 3.25
C LEU A 102 -14.95 -6.91 4.12
N ALA A 103 -14.93 -5.63 3.72
CA ALA A 103 -14.32 -4.57 4.52
C ALA A 103 -15.04 -4.39 5.86
N ALA A 104 -16.38 -4.32 5.85
CA ALA A 104 -17.18 -4.26 7.08
C ALA A 104 -16.93 -5.46 7.99
N THR A 105 -16.83 -6.66 7.42
CA THR A 105 -16.55 -7.89 8.18
C THR A 105 -15.15 -7.83 8.81
N GLY A 106 -14.14 -7.38 8.06
CA GLY A 106 -12.79 -7.17 8.58
C GLY A 106 -12.74 -6.13 9.71
N SER A 107 -13.42 -4.99 9.54
CA SER A 107 -13.51 -3.96 10.58
C SER A 107 -14.27 -4.43 11.83
N LEU A 108 -15.33 -5.23 11.67
CA LEU A 108 -16.04 -5.85 12.78
C LEU A 108 -15.15 -6.86 13.51
N PHE A 109 -14.39 -7.67 12.77
CA PHE A 109 -13.45 -8.63 13.33
C PHE A 109 -12.33 -7.93 14.11
N TYR A 110 -11.88 -6.76 13.65
CA TYR A 110 -10.94 -5.92 14.39
C TYR A 110 -11.56 -5.41 15.70
N ALA A 111 -12.81 -4.89 15.66
CA ALA A 111 -13.51 -4.42 16.84
C ALA A 111 -13.70 -5.52 17.89
N LEU A 112 -13.90 -6.76 17.46
CA LEU A 112 -14.13 -7.92 18.34
C LEU A 112 -12.84 -8.71 18.65
N ALA A 113 -11.66 -8.18 18.30
CA ALA A 113 -10.42 -8.91 18.43
C ALA A 113 -10.01 -9.10 19.91
N HIS A 114 -9.87 -10.35 20.32
CA HIS A 114 -9.43 -10.77 21.66
C HIS A 114 -8.01 -11.36 21.65
N SER A 115 -7.33 -11.33 20.50
CA SER A 115 -5.97 -11.82 20.34
C SER A 115 -5.25 -11.11 19.20
N VAL A 116 -3.92 -11.12 19.22
CA VAL A 116 -3.07 -10.58 18.14
C VAL A 116 -3.37 -11.25 16.79
N ILE A 117 -3.63 -12.55 16.80
CA ILE A 117 -3.98 -13.31 15.59
C ILE A 117 -5.32 -12.85 15.02
N ALA A 118 -6.29 -12.52 15.88
CA ALA A 118 -7.57 -11.95 15.45
C ALA A 118 -7.38 -10.57 14.80
N ILE A 119 -6.52 -9.70 15.37
CA ILE A 119 -6.17 -8.41 14.77
C ILE A 119 -5.51 -8.61 13.40
N LEU A 120 -4.55 -9.53 13.30
CA LEU A 120 -3.85 -9.84 12.05
C LEU A 120 -4.82 -10.34 10.97
N SER A 121 -5.74 -11.24 11.35
CA SER A 121 -6.76 -11.80 10.46
C SER A 121 -7.78 -10.73 10.03
N ALA A 122 -8.18 -9.83 10.94
CA ALA A 122 -9.03 -8.70 10.62
C ALA A 122 -8.40 -7.79 9.57
N ARG A 123 -7.11 -7.47 9.74
CA ARG A 123 -6.33 -6.67 8.77
C ARG A 123 -6.21 -7.37 7.43
N PHE A 124 -5.94 -8.67 7.41
CA PHE A 124 -5.93 -9.46 6.18
C PHE A 124 -7.29 -9.42 5.46
N LEU A 125 -8.41 -9.52 6.18
CA LEU A 125 -9.76 -9.46 5.59
C LEU A 125 -10.09 -8.08 5.00
N VAL A 126 -9.75 -6.99 5.68
CA VAL A 126 -9.86 -5.63 5.11
C VAL A 126 -9.00 -5.52 3.84
N GLY A 127 -7.80 -6.09 3.89
CA GLY A 127 -6.92 -6.24 2.74
C GLY A 127 -7.56 -6.99 1.56
N CYS A 128 -8.22 -8.10 1.83
CA CYS A 128 -8.97 -8.85 0.82
C CYS A 128 -10.02 -7.97 0.13
N ALA A 129 -10.72 -7.12 0.87
CA ALA A 129 -11.67 -6.18 0.26
C ALA A 129 -10.98 -5.17 -0.66
N ALA A 130 -9.80 -4.67 -0.28
CA ALA A 130 -8.98 -3.75 -1.08
C ALA A 130 -8.49 -4.36 -2.41
N GLY A 131 -8.49 -5.69 -2.56
CA GLY A 131 -8.14 -6.35 -3.83
C GLY A 131 -9.02 -5.93 -5.02
N VAL A 132 -10.22 -5.39 -4.78
CA VAL A 132 -11.12 -4.89 -5.84
C VAL A 132 -10.65 -3.58 -6.47
N GLN A 133 -9.71 -2.85 -5.84
CA GLN A 133 -9.30 -1.49 -6.26
C GLN A 133 -8.92 -1.43 -7.73
N GLY A 134 -8.12 -2.39 -8.22
CA GLY A 134 -7.75 -2.48 -9.63
C GLY A 134 -8.99 -2.53 -10.53
N SER A 135 -9.91 -3.46 -10.27
CA SER A 135 -11.15 -3.61 -11.04
C SER A 135 -12.00 -2.33 -11.06
N LEU A 136 -12.11 -1.62 -9.93
CA LEU A 136 -12.86 -0.36 -9.85
C LEU A 136 -12.18 0.79 -10.62
N VAL A 137 -10.85 0.84 -10.61
CA VAL A 137 -10.07 1.76 -11.44
C VAL A 137 -10.30 1.47 -12.92
N ALA A 138 -10.28 0.20 -13.32
CA ALA A 138 -10.56 -0.20 -14.70
C ALA A 138 -11.96 0.19 -15.14
N MET A 139 -12.96 -0.11 -14.31
CA MET A 139 -14.35 0.21 -14.59
C MET A 139 -14.56 1.73 -14.73
N SER A 140 -14.08 2.50 -13.76
CA SER A 140 -14.26 3.96 -13.77
C SER A 140 -13.52 4.63 -14.92
N SER A 141 -12.32 4.14 -15.26
CA SER A 141 -11.52 4.73 -16.32
C SER A 141 -12.09 4.48 -17.71
N GLY A 142 -12.77 3.36 -17.96
CA GLY A 142 -13.35 3.18 -19.29
C GLY A 142 -14.82 3.57 -19.43
N ILE A 143 -15.49 3.92 -18.33
CA ILE A 143 -16.69 4.78 -18.37
C ILE A 143 -16.31 6.20 -18.85
N CYS A 144 -15.10 6.66 -18.53
CA CYS A 144 -14.62 7.98 -18.92
C CYS A 144 -14.09 8.03 -20.35
N ARG A 145 -14.25 9.20 -20.98
CA ARG A 145 -13.57 9.53 -22.24
C ARG A 145 -12.07 9.37 -22.08
N ARG A 146 -11.38 9.09 -23.19
CA ARG A 146 -9.94 8.83 -23.21
C ARG A 146 -9.14 9.98 -22.57
N GLU A 147 -9.56 11.22 -22.83
CA GLU A 147 -9.00 12.45 -22.26
C GLU A 147 -9.18 12.57 -20.73
N ASP A 148 -10.27 12.03 -20.18
CA ASP A 148 -10.62 12.14 -18.76
C ASP A 148 -10.15 10.97 -17.89
N ARG A 149 -9.59 9.92 -18.49
CA ARG A 149 -9.12 8.74 -17.74
C ARG A 149 -8.05 9.11 -16.73
N TYR A 150 -7.14 10.00 -17.14
CA TYR A 150 -6.11 10.53 -16.25
C TYR A 150 -6.73 11.25 -15.06
N ASN A 151 -7.66 12.18 -15.30
CA ASN A 151 -8.37 12.91 -14.25
C ASN A 151 -9.08 11.96 -13.28
N THR A 152 -9.61 10.85 -13.78
CA THR A 152 -10.26 9.81 -12.97
C THR A 152 -9.26 9.10 -12.06
N VAL A 153 -8.10 8.72 -12.57
CA VAL A 153 -7.03 8.08 -11.79
C VAL A 153 -6.48 9.05 -10.72
N VAL A 154 -6.31 10.33 -11.05
CA VAL A 154 -5.92 11.37 -10.09
C VAL A 154 -6.98 11.56 -9.01
N ALA A 155 -8.26 11.62 -9.40
CA ALA A 155 -9.36 11.73 -8.45
C ALA A 155 -9.38 10.55 -7.47
N MET A 156 -9.06 9.33 -7.94
CA MET A 156 -8.94 8.16 -7.07
C MET A 156 -7.81 8.29 -6.05
N LYS A 157 -6.64 8.81 -6.46
CA LYS A 157 -5.55 9.13 -5.51
C LYS A 157 -5.98 10.18 -4.48
N SER A 158 -6.70 11.21 -4.89
CA SER A 158 -7.21 12.21 -3.95
C SER A 158 -8.24 11.64 -2.97
N LEU A 159 -9.04 10.64 -3.39
CA LEU A 159 -9.96 9.94 -2.51
C LEU A 159 -9.22 9.14 -1.43
N TYR A 160 -8.09 8.53 -1.76
CA TYR A 160 -7.24 7.88 -0.75
C TYR A 160 -6.73 8.88 0.29
N SER A 161 -6.22 10.04 -0.14
CA SER A 161 -5.80 11.11 0.77
C SER A 161 -6.96 11.59 1.65
N ALA A 162 -8.14 11.79 1.05
CA ALA A 162 -9.34 12.20 1.77
C ALA A 162 -9.77 11.15 2.79
N ALA A 163 -9.73 9.86 2.42
CA ALA A 163 -10.02 8.75 3.32
C ALA A 163 -9.04 8.69 4.50
N PHE A 164 -7.76 9.04 4.28
CA PHE A 164 -6.78 9.11 5.36
C PHE A 164 -7.06 10.25 6.34
N ILE A 165 -7.36 11.44 5.83
CA ILE A 165 -7.74 12.61 6.66
C ILE A 165 -9.00 12.30 7.46
N LEU A 166 -10.04 11.82 6.79
CA LEU A 166 -11.32 11.49 7.43
C LEU A 166 -11.18 10.31 8.39
N GLY A 167 -10.46 9.25 8.00
CA GLY A 167 -10.23 8.07 8.81
C GLY A 167 -9.48 8.40 10.09
N SER A 168 -8.34 9.08 9.98
CA SER A 168 -7.53 9.45 11.14
C SER A 168 -8.23 10.50 12.00
N GLY A 169 -8.91 11.48 11.39
CA GLY A 169 -9.67 12.51 12.09
C GLY A 169 -10.86 11.96 12.86
N LEU A 170 -11.67 11.08 12.26
CA LEU A 170 -12.79 10.45 12.95
C LEU A 170 -12.33 9.42 13.99
N ALA A 171 -11.20 8.74 13.75
CA ALA A 171 -10.59 7.90 14.77
C ALA A 171 -10.21 8.73 16.00
N ALA A 172 -9.59 9.89 15.82
CA ALA A 172 -9.25 10.81 16.91
C ALA A 172 -10.50 11.23 17.69
N VAL A 173 -11.58 11.62 17.00
CA VAL A 173 -12.84 12.02 17.66
C VAL A 173 -13.45 10.86 18.43
N ALA A 174 -13.47 9.67 17.84
CA ALA A 174 -13.97 8.47 18.49
C ALA A 174 -13.17 8.18 19.76
N THR A 175 -11.84 8.27 19.72
CA THR A 175 -10.99 8.00 20.88
C THR A 175 -11.03 9.12 21.93
N PHE A 176 -11.19 10.39 21.52
CA PHE A 176 -11.37 11.54 22.44
C PHE A 176 -12.65 11.46 23.26
N VAL A 177 -13.73 10.96 22.67
CA VAL A 177 -14.99 10.72 23.40
C VAL A 177 -14.82 9.55 24.40
N HIS A 178 -13.68 8.84 24.36
CA HIS A 178 -13.47 7.59 25.07
C HIS A 178 -12.31 7.57 26.09
N THR A 179 -11.47 8.59 26.15
CA THR A 179 -10.39 8.69 27.14
C THR A 179 -10.80 9.62 28.30
N PRO A 180 -11.18 9.12 29.48
CA PRO A 180 -11.03 9.92 30.68
C PRO A 180 -9.55 10.30 30.78
N ALA A 181 -9.27 11.58 31.02
CA ALA A 181 -7.93 12.13 31.07
C ALA A 181 -6.98 11.20 31.84
N PRO A 182 -5.74 10.95 31.36
CA PRO A 182 -4.80 10.12 32.09
C PRO A 182 -4.64 10.70 33.49
N GLY A 183 -5.07 9.93 34.49
CA GLY A 183 -4.60 10.13 35.86
C GLY A 183 -3.07 10.20 35.84
N PRO A 184 -2.47 11.01 36.72
CA PRO A 184 -1.06 11.31 36.67
C PRO A 184 -0.24 10.02 36.62
N PHE A 185 0.76 10.05 35.73
CA PHE A 185 1.75 9.04 35.41
C PHE A 185 2.58 8.55 36.62
N ASN A 186 1.95 8.04 37.67
CA ASN A 186 2.62 7.54 38.88
C ASN A 186 3.41 6.24 38.66
N HIS A 187 3.35 5.64 37.46
CA HIS A 187 4.23 4.52 37.09
C HIS A 187 5.47 4.92 36.30
N ILE A 188 5.63 6.19 35.88
CA ILE A 188 6.89 6.67 35.29
C ILE A 188 7.96 6.89 36.38
N GLU A 189 7.59 7.12 37.64
CA GLU A 189 8.54 7.22 38.75
C GLU A 189 9.35 5.92 38.98
N HIS A 190 8.86 4.76 38.53
CA HIS A 190 9.66 3.52 38.55
C HIS A 190 10.52 3.30 37.30
N ALA A 191 10.29 4.03 36.21
CA ALA A 191 11.11 3.97 35.00
C ALA A 191 12.24 5.01 34.99
N LEU A 192 12.05 6.16 35.65
CA LEU A 192 13.05 7.23 35.76
C LEU A 192 14.38 6.78 36.40
N PRO A 193 14.42 5.96 37.47
CA PRO A 193 15.68 5.51 38.08
C PRO A 193 16.53 4.66 37.13
N ARG A 194 15.94 3.94 36.17
CA ARG A 194 16.68 3.16 35.17
C ARG A 194 17.34 4.04 34.10
N TYR A 195 16.73 5.16 33.75
CA TYR A 195 17.32 6.13 32.82
C TYR A 195 18.41 6.98 33.48
N VAL A 196 18.22 7.37 34.75
CA VAL A 196 19.24 8.10 35.52
C VAL A 196 20.48 7.23 35.78
N HIS A 197 20.31 5.92 35.97
CA HIS A 197 21.44 4.98 36.07
C HIS A 197 22.21 4.76 34.75
N MET A 198 21.57 4.87 33.59
CA MET A 198 22.27 4.81 32.29
C MET A 198 23.08 6.08 32.00
N LEU A 199 22.67 7.23 32.52
CA LEU A 199 23.38 8.51 32.36
C LEU A 199 24.55 8.70 33.36
N HIS A 200 24.63 7.87 34.40
CA HIS A 200 25.71 7.90 35.40
C HIS A 200 26.77 6.79 35.22
N MET A 201 26.91 6.20 34.03
CA MET A 201 28.09 5.38 33.73
C MET A 201 29.32 6.30 33.63
N PRO A 202 30.29 6.25 34.55
CA PRO A 202 31.57 6.91 34.35
C PRO A 202 32.33 6.15 33.25
N ASN A 203 32.97 6.89 32.35
CA ASN A 203 33.85 6.40 31.27
C ASN A 203 33.19 5.66 30.10
N VAL A 204 32.38 6.37 29.34
CA VAL A 204 32.01 5.99 27.94
C VAL A 204 33.22 6.12 26.98
N SER A 205 34.30 6.80 27.38
CA SER A 205 35.54 6.92 26.57
C SER A 205 36.26 5.58 26.34
N ASP A 206 36.15 4.62 27.27
CA ASP A 206 36.94 3.37 27.19
C ASP A 206 36.24 2.27 26.39
N VAL A 207 34.91 2.30 26.31
CA VAL A 207 34.12 1.36 25.50
C VAL A 207 34.02 1.81 24.04
N VAL A 208 34.03 3.13 23.77
CA VAL A 208 34.03 3.67 22.40
C VAL A 208 35.39 3.49 21.72
N ASN A 209 36.50 3.55 22.45
CA ASN A 209 37.85 3.32 21.90
C ASN A 209 38.17 1.85 21.59
N SER A 210 37.39 0.88 22.07
CA SER A 210 37.68 -0.56 21.88
C SER A 210 36.82 -1.27 20.82
N ARG A 211 35.82 -0.60 20.21
CA ARG A 211 34.91 -1.25 19.23
C ARG A 211 34.65 -0.50 17.93
N LEU A 212 35.32 0.62 17.65
CA LEU A 212 35.27 1.29 16.36
C LEU A 212 36.67 1.64 15.85
N SER A 213 37.37 0.63 15.31
CA SER A 213 38.47 0.85 14.36
C SER A 213 38.06 0.29 13.01
N PHE A 214 37.43 1.14 12.21
CA PHE A 214 37.25 0.97 10.77
C PHE A 214 38.21 1.96 10.11
N GLY A 215 39.43 1.50 9.78
CA GLY A 215 40.42 2.33 9.11
C GLY A 215 41.85 1.82 9.28
N SER A 216 42.23 0.78 8.52
CA SER A 216 43.64 0.47 8.27
C SER A 216 43.78 -0.36 6.98
N LEU A 217 43.78 0.36 5.86
CA LEU A 217 44.34 -0.08 4.59
C LEU A 217 45.34 1.02 4.21
N GLY A 218 46.55 0.92 4.78
CA GLY A 218 47.63 1.88 4.52
C GLY A 218 48.72 1.84 5.58
N GLY A 219 49.91 1.39 5.19
CA GLY A 219 51.18 1.77 5.82
C GLY A 219 51.56 1.05 7.11
N LEU A 220 52.17 -0.13 6.98
CA LEU A 220 52.93 -0.76 8.05
C LEU A 220 54.27 -0.01 8.22
N VAL A 221 54.37 0.87 9.23
CA VAL A 221 55.66 1.36 9.75
C VAL A 221 55.85 0.73 11.13
N ILE A 222 56.81 -0.20 11.23
CA ILE A 222 57.21 -0.85 12.48
C ILE A 222 58.30 0.01 13.13
N PRO A 223 58.13 0.53 14.36
CA PRO A 223 59.27 1.00 15.12
C PRO A 223 60.09 -0.21 15.61
N PRO A 224 61.43 -0.20 15.45
CA PRO A 224 62.28 -1.24 15.99
C PRO A 224 62.46 -0.93 17.47
N ASP A 225 61.89 -1.75 18.34
CA ASP A 225 62.44 -2.08 19.67
C ASP A 225 61.39 -2.85 20.46
N GLN A 226 61.46 -4.19 20.35
CA GLN A 226 61.35 -5.09 21.51
C GLN A 226 61.62 -6.54 21.06
N PRO A 227 62.65 -7.21 21.60
CA PRO A 227 63.00 -8.57 21.22
C PRO A 227 62.21 -9.59 22.05
N GLY A 228 61.59 -10.53 21.35
CA GLY A 228 61.36 -11.89 21.87
C GLY A 228 60.07 -12.14 22.63
N ALA A 229 58.96 -12.36 21.91
CA ALA A 229 57.92 -13.35 22.28
C ALA A 229 56.76 -13.37 21.27
N SER A 230 56.96 -13.78 20.01
CA SER A 230 55.79 -14.10 19.15
C SER A 230 56.17 -14.87 17.88
N LYS A 231 56.51 -16.15 18.02
CA LYS A 231 56.41 -17.11 16.89
C LYS A 231 55.56 -18.34 17.24
N THR A 232 55.44 -18.64 18.54
CA THR A 232 54.67 -19.79 19.04
C THR A 232 53.17 -19.47 19.19
N ALA A 233 52.81 -18.24 19.58
CA ALA A 233 51.41 -17.85 19.77
C ALA A 233 50.64 -17.67 18.45
N ALA A 234 51.26 -17.06 17.43
CA ALA A 234 50.66 -16.88 16.11
C ALA A 234 50.45 -18.22 15.37
N LYS A 235 51.39 -19.17 15.53
CA LYS A 235 51.28 -20.52 14.95
C LYS A 235 50.19 -21.36 15.63
N ALA A 236 49.99 -21.19 16.94
CA ALA A 236 48.92 -21.85 17.68
C ALA A 236 47.52 -21.31 17.34
N ALA A 237 47.39 -19.99 17.11
CA ALA A 237 46.13 -19.38 16.69
C ALA A 237 45.74 -19.79 15.27
N LEU A 238 46.70 -19.83 14.33
CA LEU A 238 46.45 -20.22 12.94
C LEU A 238 46.06 -21.71 12.81
N MET A 239 46.70 -22.60 13.56
CA MET A 239 46.34 -24.04 13.59
C MET A 239 44.95 -24.30 14.21
N LYS A 240 44.46 -23.40 15.07
CA LYS A 240 43.12 -23.50 15.67
C LYS A 240 42.01 -23.08 14.69
N VAL A 241 42.32 -22.22 13.73
CA VAL A 241 41.40 -21.80 12.66
C VAL A 241 41.36 -22.86 11.56
N VAL A 242 42.50 -23.42 11.16
CA VAL A 242 42.58 -24.50 10.14
C VAL A 242 41.87 -25.78 10.59
N ARG A 243 41.98 -26.16 11.88
CA ARG A 243 41.21 -27.30 12.44
C ARG A 243 39.70 -27.07 12.53
N ARG A 244 39.23 -25.83 12.43
CA ARG A 244 37.79 -25.52 12.50
C ARG A 244 37.10 -25.62 11.13
N GLU A 245 37.85 -25.54 10.03
CA GLU A 245 37.30 -25.71 8.68
C GLU A 245 37.29 -27.18 8.20
N GLU A 246 38.16 -28.04 8.71
CA GLU A 246 38.16 -29.47 8.35
C GLU A 246 36.96 -30.25 8.91
N GLY A 247 36.25 -29.71 9.91
CA GLY A 247 35.03 -30.31 10.47
C GLY A 247 33.76 -30.11 9.61
N GLY A 248 33.79 -29.23 8.61
CA GLY A 248 32.63 -28.91 7.76
C GLY A 248 32.50 -29.79 6.50
N ALA A 249 33.54 -30.54 6.12
CA ALA A 249 33.57 -31.29 4.87
C ALA A 249 32.80 -32.63 4.89
N GLY A 250 32.29 -33.06 6.05
CA GLY A 250 31.54 -34.31 6.21
C GLY A 250 30.08 -34.24 5.73
N ALA A 251 29.44 -33.06 5.80
CA ALA A 251 28.02 -32.91 5.46
C ALA A 251 27.75 -32.88 3.95
N ALA A 252 28.72 -32.44 3.13
CA ALA A 252 28.58 -32.34 1.68
C ALA A 252 28.69 -33.70 0.95
N ARG A 253 29.23 -34.75 1.59
CA ARG A 253 29.31 -36.10 1.00
C ARG A 253 28.03 -36.92 1.21
N HIS A 254 27.19 -36.57 2.17
CA HIS A 254 25.94 -37.29 2.41
C HIS A 254 24.78 -36.78 1.53
N ALA A 255 24.79 -35.50 1.16
CA ALA A 255 23.82 -34.92 0.23
C ALA A 255 24.02 -35.40 -1.22
N ARG A 256 25.26 -35.74 -1.61
CA ARG A 256 25.56 -36.22 -2.97
C ARG A 256 25.19 -37.68 -3.20
N LYS A 257 25.05 -38.49 -2.14
CA LYS A 257 24.61 -39.90 -2.23
C LYS A 257 23.09 -40.06 -2.29
N LEU A 258 22.31 -39.01 -2.01
CA LEU A 258 20.85 -39.02 -2.10
C LEU A 258 20.32 -38.50 -3.45
N LEU A 259 21.19 -37.91 -4.28
CA LEU A 259 20.85 -37.39 -5.62
C LEU A 259 21.17 -38.37 -6.76
N ASP A 260 21.85 -39.48 -6.48
CA ASP A 260 22.26 -40.49 -7.48
C ASP A 260 21.39 -41.76 -7.45
N SER A 261 20.23 -41.77 -6.78
CA SER A 261 19.36 -42.96 -6.67
C SER A 261 17.96 -42.84 -7.31
N GLU A 262 17.70 -41.83 -8.15
CA GLU A 262 16.48 -41.77 -8.97
C GLU A 262 16.79 -41.76 -10.48
N GLU A 263 17.06 -42.95 -11.03
CA GLU A 263 16.54 -43.45 -12.31
C GLU A 263 17.10 -44.85 -12.57
N PRO A 264 16.24 -45.86 -12.81
CA PRO A 264 15.99 -46.20 -14.22
C PRO A 264 14.58 -46.71 -14.48
N ALA A 265 13.76 -45.95 -15.22
CA ALA A 265 12.54 -46.49 -15.81
C ALA A 265 12.12 -45.73 -17.08
N ARG A 266 13.03 -45.56 -18.06
CA ARG A 266 12.65 -45.18 -19.43
C ARG A 266 13.53 -45.86 -20.48
N ARG A 267 13.15 -47.08 -20.86
CA ARG A 267 13.42 -47.64 -22.19
C ARG A 267 12.13 -48.29 -22.70
N ALA A 268 11.54 -47.67 -23.72
CA ALA A 268 10.87 -48.32 -24.85
C ALA A 268 9.92 -47.32 -25.50
N LEU A 269 10.34 -46.67 -26.58
CA LEU A 269 9.43 -46.35 -27.69
C LEU A 269 10.20 -46.43 -29.02
N PRO A 270 9.55 -46.92 -30.10
CA PRO A 270 10.20 -47.27 -31.35
C PRO A 270 10.35 -46.08 -32.29
N SER A 271 11.38 -46.16 -33.13
CA SER A 271 11.62 -45.34 -34.30
C SER A 271 10.51 -45.52 -35.35
N VAL A 272 9.91 -44.42 -35.81
CA VAL A 272 9.06 -44.41 -37.02
C VAL A 272 9.53 -43.31 -37.97
N ASN A 273 9.78 -43.75 -39.20
CA ASN A 273 10.29 -43.04 -40.37
C ASN A 273 9.51 -41.77 -40.74
N SER A 274 10.25 -40.72 -41.12
CA SER A 274 9.74 -39.57 -41.86
C SER A 274 9.71 -39.85 -43.36
N GLY A 275 8.52 -40.15 -43.87
CA GLY A 275 8.22 -40.24 -45.30
C GLY A 275 7.47 -38.99 -45.81
N LYS A 276 7.96 -38.41 -46.90
CA LYS A 276 7.35 -37.36 -47.73
C LYS A 276 5.91 -37.70 -48.16
N GLY A 277 5.04 -36.69 -48.28
CA GLY A 277 3.83 -36.81 -49.11
C GLY A 277 2.77 -35.71 -49.00
N ARG A 278 2.75 -34.83 -50.01
CA ARG A 278 1.60 -34.22 -50.74
C ARG A 278 0.24 -33.97 -50.04
N SER A 279 -0.22 -32.71 -50.20
CA SER A 279 -1.52 -32.24 -50.77
C SER A 279 -2.82 -32.95 -50.35
N ARG A 280 -3.80 -32.20 -49.78
CA ARG A 280 -5.09 -31.83 -50.43
C ARG A 280 -6.03 -31.04 -49.49
N ASP A 281 -6.88 -30.22 -50.11
CA ASP A 281 -8.05 -29.50 -49.58
C ASP A 281 -8.98 -30.30 -48.66
N ARG A 282 -9.59 -29.64 -47.66
CA ARG A 282 -11.07 -29.48 -47.55
C ARG A 282 -11.53 -28.69 -46.32
N ARG A 283 -12.60 -27.92 -46.56
CA ARG A 283 -13.54 -27.31 -45.60
C ARG A 283 -14.02 -28.28 -44.51
N GLY A 284 -14.36 -27.76 -43.34
CA GLY A 284 -15.26 -28.45 -42.42
C GLY A 284 -15.27 -27.88 -41.00
N THR A 285 -16.42 -27.33 -40.63
CA THR A 285 -16.90 -26.83 -39.33
C THR A 285 -16.77 -27.77 -38.12
N SER A 286 -16.86 -27.14 -36.95
CA SER A 286 -17.26 -27.66 -35.61
C SER A 286 -16.33 -28.63 -34.89
N ASN A 287 -15.79 -28.19 -33.75
CA ASN A 287 -15.94 -28.83 -32.43
C ASN A 287 -15.01 -28.16 -31.40
N VAL A 288 -15.54 -27.20 -30.63
CA VAL A 288 -14.92 -26.71 -29.39
C VAL A 288 -15.89 -26.95 -28.24
N VAL A 289 -15.99 -28.22 -27.85
CA VAL A 289 -16.53 -28.65 -26.55
C VAL A 289 -15.61 -29.75 -26.07
N ASN A 290 -14.64 -29.39 -25.21
CA ASN A 290 -14.01 -30.23 -24.18
C ASN A 290 -12.70 -29.59 -23.70
N ALA A 291 -12.82 -28.50 -22.96
CA ALA A 291 -11.74 -27.95 -22.14
C ALA A 291 -12.32 -27.36 -20.84
N SER A 292 -13.02 -28.18 -20.04
CA SER A 292 -13.45 -27.77 -18.68
C SER A 292 -13.37 -28.86 -17.61
N LYS A 293 -12.75 -30.02 -17.89
CA LYS A 293 -12.72 -31.15 -16.93
C LYS A 293 -11.40 -31.38 -16.20
N THR A 294 -10.38 -30.55 -16.40
CA THR A 294 -9.06 -30.72 -15.74
C THR A 294 -8.85 -29.89 -14.47
N GLY A 295 -9.79 -29.02 -14.08
CA GLY A 295 -9.66 -28.17 -12.87
C GLY A 295 -10.22 -28.75 -11.56
N ALA A 296 -11.07 -29.78 -11.62
CA ALA A 296 -11.78 -30.30 -10.43
C ALA A 296 -10.94 -31.27 -9.57
N GLY A 297 -9.78 -31.72 -10.05
CA GLY A 297 -8.93 -32.69 -9.34
C GLY A 297 -8.09 -32.06 -8.22
N ALA A 298 -7.58 -30.84 -8.43
CA ALA A 298 -6.66 -30.18 -7.49
C ALA A 298 -7.35 -29.75 -6.18
N PHE A 299 -8.63 -29.36 -6.24
CA PHE A 299 -9.38 -28.90 -5.06
C PHE A 299 -9.76 -30.04 -4.10
N ARG A 300 -9.88 -31.29 -4.59
CA ARG A 300 -10.19 -32.45 -3.74
C ARG A 300 -8.99 -32.92 -2.91
N TYR A 301 -7.76 -32.67 -3.35
CA TYR A 301 -6.57 -33.00 -2.56
C TYR A 301 -6.37 -32.00 -1.42
N PHE A 302 -6.61 -30.71 -1.66
CA PHE A 302 -6.49 -29.66 -0.64
C PHE A 302 -7.49 -29.82 0.52
N SER A 303 -8.72 -30.26 0.23
CA SER A 303 -9.75 -30.48 1.26
C SER A 303 -9.43 -31.65 2.23
N LYS A 304 -8.74 -32.70 1.76
CA LYS A 304 -8.39 -33.84 2.61
C LYS A 304 -7.24 -33.52 3.58
N ASP A 305 -6.27 -32.72 3.14
CA ASP A 305 -5.14 -32.33 3.99
C ASP A 305 -5.57 -31.31 5.06
N VAL A 306 -6.50 -30.40 4.73
CA VAL A 306 -7.07 -29.46 5.71
C VAL A 306 -7.87 -30.20 6.79
N HIS A 307 -8.64 -31.24 6.43
CA HIS A 307 -9.37 -32.05 7.43
C HIS A 307 -8.45 -32.88 8.33
N LYS A 308 -7.35 -33.40 7.78
CA LYS A 308 -6.34 -34.11 8.56
C LYS A 308 -5.64 -33.16 9.55
N MET A 309 -5.31 -31.95 9.10
CA MET A 309 -4.67 -30.92 9.93
C MET A 309 -5.59 -30.40 11.05
N THR A 310 -6.89 -30.22 10.78
CA THR A 310 -7.87 -29.85 11.84
C THR A 310 -8.11 -30.99 12.85
N SER A 311 -8.04 -32.26 12.40
CA SER A 311 -8.17 -33.41 13.32
C SER A 311 -6.96 -33.57 14.25
N GLU A 312 -5.76 -33.20 13.79
CA GLU A 312 -4.53 -33.23 14.59
C GLU A 312 -4.47 -32.03 15.55
N LEU A 313 -4.93 -30.84 15.14
CA LEU A 313 -5.07 -29.68 16.04
C LEU A 313 -6.09 -29.92 17.17
N ASN A 314 -7.18 -30.63 16.90
CA ASN A 314 -8.16 -31.00 17.92
C ASN A 314 -7.63 -32.05 18.93
N LYS A 315 -6.56 -32.77 18.62
CA LYS A 315 -5.87 -33.65 19.59
C LYS A 315 -4.93 -32.89 20.52
N VAL A 316 -4.44 -31.71 20.11
CA VAL A 316 -3.55 -30.85 20.93
C VAL A 316 -4.35 -29.99 21.93
N GLY A 317 -5.65 -29.81 21.72
CA GLY A 317 -6.55 -29.02 22.59
C GLY A 317 -7.01 -29.70 23.90
N LYS A 318 -6.39 -30.81 24.33
CA LYS A 318 -6.73 -31.51 25.58
C LYS A 318 -5.56 -31.63 26.57
N LEU A 319 -4.65 -30.66 26.58
CA LEU A 319 -3.71 -30.49 27.68
C LEU A 319 -4.39 -29.68 28.78
N THR A 320 -4.78 -30.35 29.86
CA THR A 320 -5.29 -29.67 31.04
C THR A 320 -4.14 -29.11 31.84
N GLN A 321 -4.35 -28.01 32.58
CA GLN A 321 -3.36 -27.35 33.43
C GLN A 321 -2.70 -28.28 34.47
N LYS A 322 -3.28 -29.47 34.68
CA LYS A 322 -2.77 -30.56 35.52
C LYS A 322 -1.61 -31.34 34.87
N ASP A 323 -1.51 -31.35 33.54
CA ASP A 323 -0.49 -32.09 32.77
C ASP A 323 0.82 -31.28 32.60
N LEU A 324 0.81 -29.99 32.95
CA LEU A 324 1.96 -29.09 32.88
C LEU A 324 2.82 -29.07 34.16
N GLY A 325 2.60 -29.98 35.10
CA GLY A 325 3.48 -30.13 36.27
C GLY A 325 3.52 -28.95 37.24
N MET A 326 2.57 -28.01 37.16
CA MET A 326 2.47 -26.84 38.03
C MET A 326 1.69 -27.15 39.32
N GLY A 327 2.05 -28.26 39.99
CA GLY A 327 1.48 -28.67 41.27
C GLY A 327 2.56 -28.61 42.35
N GLY A 328 2.57 -27.55 43.15
CA GLY A 328 3.52 -27.45 44.26
C GLY A 328 3.59 -26.10 44.96
N PHE A 329 2.48 -25.60 45.50
CA PHE A 329 2.51 -24.75 46.69
C PHE A 329 1.32 -25.10 47.59
N THR A 330 1.58 -25.95 48.56
CA THR A 330 0.78 -26.09 49.77
C THR A 330 1.17 -24.99 50.74
N LYS A 331 0.18 -24.20 51.20
CA LYS A 331 -0.07 -24.00 52.62
C LYS A 331 -1.42 -23.34 52.81
N GLU A 332 -2.31 -24.11 53.42
CA GLU A 332 -3.53 -23.66 54.08
C GLU A 332 -3.14 -22.62 55.13
N GLU A 333 -3.59 -21.38 54.93
CA GLU A 333 -3.96 -20.50 56.03
C GLU A 333 -5.47 -20.32 55.94
N GLU A 334 -6.17 -20.93 56.90
CA GLU A 334 -7.56 -20.61 57.23
C GLU A 334 -7.66 -19.10 57.49
N ILE A 335 -8.38 -18.40 56.62
CA ILE A 335 -8.88 -17.06 56.92
C ILE A 335 -10.39 -17.19 57.09
N GLU A 336 -10.81 -16.98 58.34
CA GLU A 336 -12.19 -16.85 58.79
C GLU A 336 -13.02 -15.96 57.84
N GLU A 337 -14.05 -16.57 57.26
CA GLU A 337 -15.18 -15.87 56.65
C GLU A 337 -16.03 -15.20 57.74
N ALA A 338 -15.66 -13.99 58.17
CA ALA A 338 -16.53 -13.12 58.95
C ALA A 338 -16.09 -11.64 58.86
N GLY A 339 -16.40 -10.97 57.74
CA GLY A 339 -16.22 -9.52 57.68
C GLY A 339 -16.49 -8.96 56.30
N GLY A 340 -17.54 -8.14 56.17
CA GLY A 340 -17.98 -7.55 54.92
C GLY A 340 -16.88 -6.82 54.14
N GLN A 341 -17.11 -6.67 52.84
CA GLN A 341 -16.29 -5.94 51.87
C GLN A 341 -15.95 -4.51 52.34
N LYS A 342 -15.01 -4.38 53.27
CA LYS A 342 -14.29 -3.14 53.60
C LYS A 342 -13.08 -3.11 52.68
N GLY A 343 -13.23 -2.49 51.51
CA GLY A 343 -12.13 -2.35 50.58
C GLY A 343 -12.45 -1.72 49.24
N LEU A 344 -13.72 -1.72 48.80
CA LEU A 344 -14.09 -0.87 47.67
C LEU A 344 -14.19 0.57 48.17
N LYS A 345 -13.15 1.36 47.85
CA LYS A 345 -13.21 2.82 47.93
C LYS A 345 -14.47 3.28 47.20
N THR A 346 -15.30 4.06 47.88
CA THR A 346 -16.48 4.63 47.25
C THR A 346 -16.03 5.62 46.18
N ASP A 347 -16.86 5.88 45.17
CA ASP A 347 -16.55 6.88 44.13
C ASP A 347 -16.23 8.26 44.75
N GLN A 348 -16.77 8.54 45.94
CA GLN A 348 -16.47 9.71 46.76
C GLN A 348 -15.02 9.72 47.31
N ASP A 349 -14.49 8.56 47.69
CA ASP A 349 -13.12 8.42 48.20
C ASP A 349 -12.09 8.54 47.07
N ILE A 350 -12.40 7.96 45.90
CA ILE A 350 -11.59 8.08 44.68
C ILE A 350 -11.60 9.54 44.19
N ALA A 351 -12.75 10.20 44.28
CA ALA A 351 -12.89 11.62 43.99
C ALA A 351 -12.00 12.47 44.91
N ASN A 352 -12.07 12.26 46.22
CA ASN A 352 -11.31 13.06 47.19
C ASN A 352 -9.78 12.85 47.09
N GLU A 353 -9.31 11.69 46.60
CA GLU A 353 -7.88 11.35 46.52
C GLU A 353 -7.18 11.92 45.27
N ILE A 354 -7.93 12.20 44.18
CA ILE A 354 -7.33 12.53 42.87
C ILE A 354 -7.31 14.05 42.59
N GLY A 355 -8.19 14.84 43.22
CA GLY A 355 -8.20 16.30 43.06
C GLY A 355 -8.73 16.78 41.70
N ASP A 356 -9.66 17.75 41.78
CA ASP A 356 -10.33 18.49 40.70
C ASP A 356 -11.20 17.67 39.71
N HIS A 357 -12.52 17.77 39.88
CA HIS A 357 -13.56 16.93 39.25
C HIS A 357 -14.03 17.34 37.86
N ARG A 358 -13.32 18.22 37.16
CA ARG A 358 -13.82 18.71 35.87
C ARG A 358 -13.67 17.73 34.71
N MET A 359 -13.01 16.58 34.92
CA MET A 359 -12.69 15.61 33.84
C MET A 359 -13.08 14.16 34.14
N TYR A 360 -13.99 13.89 35.09
CA TYR A 360 -14.41 12.51 35.38
C TYR A 360 -15.72 12.16 34.65
N MET A 361 -15.64 11.30 33.64
CA MET A 361 -16.82 10.70 33.02
C MET A 361 -17.33 9.54 33.90
N PRO A 362 -18.66 9.40 34.11
CA PRO A 362 -19.22 8.35 34.98
C PRO A 362 -18.80 6.92 34.59
N GLN A 363 -18.70 6.02 35.58
CA GLN A 363 -18.21 4.64 35.39
C GLN A 363 -19.02 3.78 34.41
N TYR A 364 -20.33 4.01 34.27
CA TYR A 364 -21.14 3.30 33.27
C TYR A 364 -20.86 3.81 31.86
N VAL A 365 -20.46 5.08 31.73
CA VAL A 365 -19.97 5.61 30.47
C VAL A 365 -18.63 4.94 30.20
N THR A 366 -17.65 4.95 31.10
CA THR A 366 -16.37 4.21 30.94
C THR A 366 -16.49 2.69 30.77
N ALA A 367 -17.58 2.04 31.19
CA ALA A 367 -17.84 0.63 30.89
C ALA A 367 -18.41 0.40 29.47
N ILE A 368 -19.25 1.32 28.98
CA ILE A 368 -19.67 1.39 27.56
C ILE A 368 -18.51 1.93 26.67
N VAL A 369 -17.57 2.66 27.28
CA VAL A 369 -16.45 3.40 26.69
C VAL A 369 -15.09 2.69 26.84
N GLY A 370 -15.01 1.59 27.60
CA GLY A 370 -13.84 0.71 27.71
C GLY A 370 -13.45 0.04 26.38
N HIS A 371 -14.28 0.26 25.35
CA HIS A 371 -14.09 -0.12 23.96
C HIS A 371 -13.31 0.90 23.12
N GLY A 372 -12.63 1.91 23.71
CA GLY A 372 -11.92 2.96 22.94
C GLY A 372 -10.95 2.44 21.86
N LEU A 373 -10.27 1.31 22.10
CA LEU A 373 -9.41 0.65 21.10
C LEU A 373 -10.18 -0.11 20.00
N GLN A 374 -11.43 -0.49 20.29
CA GLN A 374 -12.33 -1.21 19.40
C GLN A 374 -13.21 -0.24 18.57
N ALA A 375 -13.39 0.99 19.05
CA ALA A 375 -14.21 2.02 18.43
C ALA A 375 -13.85 2.29 16.95
N PRO A 376 -12.56 2.34 16.54
CA PRO A 376 -12.20 2.47 15.12
C PRO A 376 -12.75 1.34 14.24
N GLY A 377 -12.82 0.11 14.75
CA GLY A 377 -13.41 -1.01 14.03
C GLY A 377 -14.92 -0.84 13.84
N PHE A 378 -15.65 -0.45 14.89
CA PHE A 378 -17.09 -0.16 14.78
C PHE A 378 -17.38 1.03 13.84
N LEU A 379 -16.53 2.05 13.86
CA LEU A 379 -16.63 3.18 12.95
C LEU A 379 -16.42 2.76 11.49
N GLY A 380 -15.46 1.87 11.23
CA GLY A 380 -15.29 1.22 9.92
C GLY A 380 -16.56 0.50 9.46
N VAL A 381 -17.19 -0.30 10.33
CA VAL A 381 -18.46 -0.99 10.04
C VAL A 381 -19.58 0.01 9.69
N LEU A 382 -19.70 1.09 10.46
CA LEU A 382 -20.72 2.12 10.25
C LEU A 382 -20.56 2.77 8.87
N ILE A 383 -19.35 3.23 8.53
CA ILE A 383 -19.09 3.86 7.24
C ILE A 383 -19.27 2.89 6.07
N CYS A 384 -18.81 1.64 6.20
CA CYS A 384 -19.06 0.62 5.17
C CYS A 384 -20.57 0.35 5.00
N SER A 385 -21.36 0.36 6.09
CA SER A 385 -22.81 0.16 6.00
C SER A 385 -23.52 1.31 5.29
N LEU A 386 -23.12 2.56 5.57
CA LEU A 386 -23.63 3.74 4.87
C LEU A 386 -23.24 3.72 3.39
N ALA A 387 -21.99 3.35 3.09
CA ALA A 387 -21.52 3.19 1.71
C ALA A 387 -22.27 2.07 0.99
N PHE A 388 -22.57 0.95 1.65
CA PHE A 388 -23.37 -0.13 1.09
C PHE A 388 -24.76 0.38 0.67
N ALA A 389 -25.45 1.11 1.55
CA ALA A 389 -26.77 1.67 1.25
C ALA A 389 -26.72 2.66 0.08
N PHE A 390 -25.72 3.54 0.05
CA PHE A 390 -25.51 4.49 -1.04
C PHE A 390 -25.22 3.79 -2.38
N VAL A 391 -24.29 2.84 -2.39
CA VAL A 391 -23.90 2.09 -3.60
C VAL A 391 -25.08 1.27 -4.09
N TYR A 392 -25.82 0.62 -3.19
CA TYR A 392 -27.04 -0.11 -3.54
C TYR A 392 -28.09 0.82 -4.16
N HIS A 393 -28.31 2.00 -3.56
CA HIS A 393 -29.20 3.02 -4.07
C HIS A 393 -28.80 3.48 -5.48
N GLU A 394 -27.55 3.89 -5.71
CA GLU A 394 -27.10 4.35 -7.03
C GLU A 394 -27.19 3.27 -8.10
N TRP A 395 -26.85 2.03 -7.77
CA TRP A 395 -26.99 0.92 -8.71
C TRP A 395 -28.45 0.50 -8.95
N SER A 396 -29.39 0.83 -8.05
CA SER A 396 -30.81 0.51 -8.24
C SER A 396 -31.50 1.38 -9.29
N TYR A 397 -30.97 2.59 -9.58
CA TYR A 397 -31.47 3.46 -10.65
C TYR A 397 -30.95 3.07 -12.03
N ILE A 398 -29.93 2.22 -12.11
CA ILE A 398 -29.42 1.74 -13.39
C ILE A 398 -30.37 0.63 -13.86
N PRO A 399 -31.09 0.81 -14.99
CA PRO A 399 -32.05 -0.19 -15.45
C PRO A 399 -31.35 -1.53 -15.68
N SER A 400 -32.01 -2.62 -15.31
CA SER A 400 -31.49 -3.97 -15.55
C SER A 400 -31.27 -4.30 -17.04
N GLU A 401 -31.91 -3.54 -17.93
CA GLU A 401 -31.78 -3.64 -19.39
C GLU A 401 -30.52 -2.96 -19.93
N PHE A 402 -29.81 -2.15 -19.13
CA PHE A 402 -28.59 -1.51 -19.61
C PHE A 402 -27.53 -2.57 -19.94
N PRO A 403 -26.95 -2.59 -21.15
CA PRO A 403 -26.05 -3.66 -21.56
C PRO A 403 -24.82 -3.70 -20.65
N ARG A 404 -24.60 -4.84 -19.97
CA ARG A 404 -23.46 -5.02 -19.07
C ARG A 404 -22.12 -4.82 -19.79
N GLU A 405 -22.07 -5.20 -21.06
CA GLU A 405 -20.91 -5.03 -21.94
C GLU A 405 -20.49 -3.57 -22.13
N LYS A 406 -21.41 -2.61 -21.95
CA LYS A 406 -21.08 -1.18 -21.99
C LYS A 406 -20.39 -0.68 -20.72
N LEU A 407 -20.66 -1.32 -19.58
CA LEU A 407 -20.03 -0.98 -18.29
C LEU A 407 -18.73 -1.76 -18.06
N GLN A 408 -18.62 -2.94 -18.67
CA GLN A 408 -17.44 -3.79 -18.56
C GLN A 408 -16.50 -3.51 -19.72
N LEU A 409 -15.36 -2.89 -19.45
CA LEU A 409 -14.28 -2.90 -20.43
C LEU A 409 -13.72 -4.31 -20.56
N PRO A 410 -13.46 -4.78 -21.80
CA PRO A 410 -12.67 -5.97 -21.98
C PRO A 410 -11.35 -5.77 -21.25
N LEU A 411 -11.04 -6.68 -20.31
CA LEU A 411 -9.76 -6.68 -19.62
C LEU A 411 -8.67 -6.66 -20.69
N PRO A 412 -7.86 -5.58 -20.79
CA PRO A 412 -6.87 -5.51 -21.84
C PRO A 412 -5.80 -6.54 -21.50
N ASN A 413 -5.73 -7.62 -22.28
CA ASN A 413 -4.58 -8.51 -22.26
C ASN A 413 -3.36 -7.66 -22.62
N LEU A 414 -2.48 -7.40 -21.65
CA LEU A 414 -1.17 -6.82 -21.91
C LEU A 414 -0.40 -7.85 -22.73
N PRO A 415 -0.21 -7.66 -24.05
CA PRO A 415 0.55 -8.63 -24.80
C PRO A 415 1.99 -8.50 -24.31
N LEU A 416 2.52 -9.51 -23.61
CA LEU A 416 3.90 -9.50 -23.14
C LEU A 416 4.89 -9.27 -24.29
N SER A 417 4.49 -9.55 -25.54
CA SER A 417 5.25 -9.22 -26.73
C SER A 417 5.49 -7.72 -26.94
N SER A 418 4.62 -6.82 -26.44
CA SER A 418 4.88 -5.37 -26.51
C SER A 418 6.01 -4.90 -25.59
N PHE A 419 6.41 -5.73 -24.62
CA PHE A 419 7.59 -5.46 -23.79
C PHE A 419 8.90 -5.89 -24.45
N ASN A 420 8.86 -6.58 -25.58
CA ASN A 420 10.08 -7.06 -26.22
C ASN A 420 10.84 -5.87 -26.85
N PRO A 421 12.02 -5.48 -26.31
CA PRO A 421 12.78 -4.35 -26.83
C PRO A 421 13.25 -4.59 -28.26
N ARG A 422 13.30 -5.85 -28.71
CA ARG A 422 13.67 -6.20 -30.09
C ARG A 422 12.61 -5.81 -31.11
N SER A 423 11.33 -5.87 -30.75
CA SER A 423 10.24 -5.57 -31.68
C SER A 423 9.93 -4.08 -31.80
N ASN A 424 10.32 -3.28 -30.80
CA ASN A 424 10.07 -1.85 -30.82
C ASN A 424 11.22 -1.07 -30.16
N PRO A 425 12.28 -0.67 -30.90
CA PRO A 425 13.40 0.07 -30.34
C PRO A 425 12.99 1.44 -29.78
N ARG A 426 11.86 2.02 -30.23
CA ARG A 426 11.30 3.25 -29.66
C ARG A 426 10.80 3.03 -28.22
N PHE A 427 10.46 1.79 -27.85
CA PHE A 427 10.06 1.46 -26.48
C PHE A 427 11.16 1.79 -25.47
N LEU A 428 12.44 1.59 -25.79
CA LEU A 428 13.56 1.91 -24.88
C LEU A 428 13.67 3.42 -24.59
N LEU A 429 13.36 4.27 -25.58
CA LEU A 429 13.31 5.72 -25.40
C LEU A 429 12.21 6.11 -24.41
N HIS A 430 11.06 5.42 -24.45
CA HIS A 430 9.94 5.65 -23.52
C HIS A 430 10.12 4.94 -22.16
N LEU A 431 10.93 3.89 -22.07
CA LEU A 431 11.16 3.14 -20.83
C LEU A 431 11.95 3.97 -19.80
N THR A 432 12.87 4.79 -20.27
CA THR A 432 13.74 5.60 -19.43
C THR A 432 12.99 6.58 -18.50
N PRO A 433 12.06 7.43 -19.00
CA PRO A 433 11.24 8.28 -18.12
C PRO A 433 10.30 7.46 -17.23
N ILE A 434 9.84 6.29 -17.68
CA ILE A 434 9.01 5.38 -16.89
C ILE A 434 9.78 4.89 -15.64
N ILE A 435 11.05 4.50 -15.78
CA ILE A 435 11.89 4.06 -14.64
C ILE A 435 11.98 5.15 -13.58
N ALA A 436 12.18 6.41 -14.00
CA ALA A 436 12.22 7.53 -13.07
C ALA A 436 10.87 7.78 -12.37
N CYS A 437 9.75 7.64 -13.09
CA CYS A 437 8.41 7.75 -12.50
C CYS A 437 8.12 6.62 -11.51
N VAL A 438 8.58 5.40 -11.80
CA VAL A 438 8.49 4.24 -10.89
C VAL A 438 9.33 4.47 -9.64
N ALA A 439 10.57 4.94 -9.78
CA ALA A 439 11.43 5.23 -8.64
C ALA A 439 10.81 6.31 -7.72
N MET A 440 10.27 7.38 -8.31
CA MET A 440 9.60 8.45 -7.56
C MET A 440 8.36 7.97 -6.83
N GLU A 441 7.54 7.15 -7.48
CA GLU A 441 6.35 6.59 -6.85
C GLU A 441 6.73 5.58 -5.76
N LEU A 442 7.75 4.75 -5.99
CA LEU A 442 8.27 3.83 -4.97
C LEU A 442 8.78 4.59 -3.74
N LEU A 443 9.42 5.75 -3.92
CA LEU A 443 9.80 6.64 -2.82
C LEU A 443 8.58 7.13 -2.04
N PHE A 444 7.56 7.64 -2.74
CA PHE A 444 6.32 8.08 -2.11
C PHE A 444 5.64 6.95 -1.32
N GLN A 445 5.45 5.78 -1.94
CA GLN A 445 4.81 4.62 -1.33
C GLN A 445 5.61 4.09 -0.12
N THR A 446 6.95 4.13 -0.19
CA THR A 446 7.84 3.75 0.92
C THR A 446 7.74 4.73 2.09
N TRP A 447 7.70 6.03 1.80
CA TRP A 447 7.49 7.05 2.83
C TRP A 447 6.11 6.92 3.46
N LEU A 448 5.06 6.70 2.66
CA LEU A 448 3.71 6.50 3.16
C LEU A 448 3.63 5.28 4.10
N ALA A 449 4.14 4.13 3.67
CA ALA A 449 4.24 2.94 4.52
C ALA A 449 5.04 3.20 5.81
N SER A 450 6.05 4.06 5.74
CA SER A 450 6.80 4.49 6.93
C SER A 450 5.97 5.34 7.88
N VAL A 451 5.12 6.23 7.39
CA VAL A 451 4.19 7.02 8.20
C VAL A 451 3.24 6.09 8.94
N GLU A 452 2.64 5.12 8.24
CA GLU A 452 1.72 4.14 8.82
C GLU A 452 2.39 3.29 9.92
N THR A 453 3.66 2.95 9.73
CA THR A 453 4.39 2.01 10.61
C THR A 453 5.06 2.72 11.79
N ILE A 454 5.70 3.87 11.55
CA ILE A 454 6.64 4.49 12.49
C ILE A 454 5.97 5.58 13.33
N VAL A 455 5.05 6.37 12.76
CA VAL A 455 4.53 7.57 13.43
C VAL A 455 3.87 7.21 14.74
N ALA A 456 3.00 6.20 14.77
CA ALA A 456 2.29 5.83 15.99
C ALA A 456 3.22 5.31 17.12
N PRO A 457 4.18 4.42 16.86
CA PRO A 457 5.21 4.06 17.85
C PRO A 457 6.05 5.23 18.34
N ILE A 458 6.55 6.11 17.45
CA ILE A 458 7.42 7.22 17.86
C ILE A 458 6.66 8.23 18.70
N THR A 459 5.49 8.66 18.23
CA THR A 459 4.68 9.65 18.95
C THR A 459 4.29 9.12 20.34
N GLY A 460 3.89 7.86 20.45
CA GLY A 460 3.58 7.23 21.73
C GLY A 460 4.81 7.05 22.65
N ILE A 461 5.90 6.45 22.15
CA ILE A 461 7.06 6.06 22.97
C ILE A 461 7.97 7.25 23.30
N TYR A 462 8.27 8.10 22.31
CA TYR A 462 9.24 9.20 22.45
C TYR A 462 8.61 10.50 22.87
N LEU A 463 7.44 10.82 22.31
CA LEU A 463 6.79 12.11 22.55
C LEU A 463 5.70 12.02 23.64
N GLY A 464 5.35 10.80 24.09
CA GLY A 464 4.30 10.58 25.09
C GLY A 464 2.92 10.99 24.61
N PHE A 465 2.69 10.99 23.29
CA PHE A 465 1.40 11.37 22.72
C PHE A 465 0.33 10.32 23.03
N THR A 466 -0.88 10.80 23.34
CA THR A 466 -2.06 9.94 23.43
C THR A 466 -2.45 9.44 22.03
N ILE A 467 -3.28 8.39 21.95
CA ILE A 467 -3.82 7.89 20.68
C ILE A 467 -4.50 9.02 19.91
N ASP A 468 -5.21 9.88 20.63
CA ASP A 468 -5.90 11.05 20.08
C ASP A 468 -4.93 12.04 19.44
N ALA A 469 -3.85 12.38 20.16
CA ALA A 469 -2.81 13.27 19.66
C ALA A 469 -2.09 12.67 18.45
N THR A 470 -1.83 11.36 18.45
CA THR A 470 -1.27 10.62 17.31
C THR A 470 -2.21 10.65 16.10
N ALA A 471 -3.51 10.48 16.31
CA ALA A 471 -4.51 10.50 15.25
C ALA A 471 -4.65 11.91 14.64
N VAL A 472 -4.69 12.96 15.47
CA VAL A 472 -4.64 14.36 15.02
C VAL A 472 -3.34 14.66 14.27
N PHE A 473 -2.23 14.14 14.76
CA PHE A 473 -0.93 14.30 14.10
C PHE A 473 -0.91 13.65 12.71
N MET A 474 -1.38 12.40 12.58
CA MET A 474 -1.53 11.74 11.28
C MET A 474 -2.46 12.53 10.36
N MET A 475 -3.61 13.01 10.85
CA MET A 475 -4.51 13.88 10.08
C MET A 475 -3.78 15.13 9.55
N GLY A 476 -2.92 15.75 10.38
CA GLY A 476 -2.08 16.88 9.98
C GLY A 476 -1.11 16.55 8.84
N ILE A 477 -0.47 15.37 8.88
CA ILE A 477 0.43 14.89 7.82
C ILE A 477 -0.31 14.82 6.49
N PHE A 478 -1.47 14.16 6.44
CA PHE A 478 -2.23 14.03 5.20
C PHE A 478 -2.83 15.35 4.72
N SER A 479 -3.25 16.21 5.65
CA SER A 479 -3.72 17.57 5.33
C SER A 479 -2.62 18.39 4.65
N ALA A 480 -1.38 18.32 5.15
CA ALA A 480 -0.23 18.97 4.51
C ALA A 480 0.01 18.44 3.08
N GLY A 481 -0.17 17.14 2.85
CA GLY A 481 -0.12 16.54 1.51
C GLY A 481 -1.19 17.08 0.56
N VAL A 482 -2.44 17.22 1.03
CA VAL A 482 -3.53 17.82 0.24
C VAL A 482 -3.27 19.30 -0.06
N VAL A 483 -2.75 20.06 0.91
CA VAL A 483 -2.35 21.46 0.68
C VAL A 483 -1.24 21.53 -0.36
N GLY A 484 -0.23 20.64 -0.30
CA GLY A 484 0.80 20.53 -1.34
C GLY A 484 0.21 20.29 -2.73
N MET A 485 -0.76 19.38 -2.83
CA MET A 485 -1.49 19.11 -4.08
C MET A 485 -2.27 20.31 -4.60
N ALA A 486 -2.91 21.09 -3.72
CA ALA A 486 -3.63 22.30 -4.09
C ALA A 486 -2.67 23.41 -4.59
N VAL A 487 -1.51 23.56 -3.94
CA VAL A 487 -0.47 24.52 -4.32
C VAL A 487 0.24 24.12 -5.62
N LEU A 488 0.27 22.83 -5.98
CA LEU A 488 0.91 22.35 -7.21
C LEU A 488 0.32 23.01 -8.47
N GLN A 489 -1.00 23.22 -8.54
CA GLN A 489 -1.65 23.79 -9.73
C GLN A 489 -1.19 25.22 -10.06
N PRO A 490 -1.26 26.21 -9.14
CA PRO A 490 -0.72 27.54 -9.41
C PRO A 490 0.80 27.52 -9.59
N MET A 491 1.54 26.59 -8.97
CA MET A 491 2.98 26.50 -9.20
C MET A 491 3.33 26.02 -10.62
N LYS A 492 2.49 25.18 -11.23
CA LYS A 492 2.69 24.70 -12.62
C LYS A 492 2.59 25.81 -13.66
N SER A 493 1.92 26.94 -13.38
CA SER A 493 1.88 28.08 -14.31
C SER A 493 3.18 28.88 -14.32
N HIS A 494 4.00 28.78 -13.26
CA HIS A 494 5.23 29.57 -13.12
C HIS A 494 6.51 28.73 -13.29
N PHE A 495 6.43 27.42 -13.08
CA PHE A 495 7.60 26.54 -13.08
C PHE A 495 7.40 25.33 -13.96
N SER A 496 8.48 24.91 -14.63
CA SER A 496 8.48 23.64 -15.37
C SER A 496 8.25 22.46 -14.42
N THR A 497 7.55 21.42 -14.89
CA THR A 497 7.32 20.18 -14.13
C THR A 497 8.63 19.57 -13.61
N ARG A 498 9.72 19.66 -14.40
CA ARG A 498 11.04 19.18 -13.99
C ARG A 498 11.57 19.94 -12.77
N SER A 499 11.48 21.27 -12.78
CA SER A 499 11.92 22.12 -11.66
C SER A 499 11.08 21.85 -10.41
N LEU A 500 9.77 21.69 -10.57
CA LEU A 500 8.86 21.37 -9.46
C LEU A 500 9.17 20.00 -8.84
N MET A 501 9.40 18.97 -9.65
CA MET A 501 9.78 17.66 -9.13
C MET A 501 11.09 17.70 -8.34
N ILE A 502 12.11 18.44 -8.82
CA ILE A 502 13.37 18.62 -8.08
C ILE A 502 13.11 19.33 -6.75
N LEU A 503 12.33 20.41 -6.77
CA LEU A 503 11.97 21.15 -5.56
C LEU A 503 11.26 20.25 -4.55
N CYS A 504 10.29 19.44 -4.98
CA CYS A 504 9.61 18.47 -4.13
C CYS A 504 10.58 17.43 -3.55
N ILE A 505 11.52 16.89 -4.34
CA ILE A 505 12.52 15.94 -3.83
C ILE A 505 13.40 16.59 -2.77
N LEU A 506 13.84 17.83 -2.98
CA LEU A 506 14.66 18.57 -2.02
C LEU A 506 13.91 18.83 -0.71
N PHE A 507 12.65 19.26 -0.79
CA PHE A 507 11.79 19.42 0.40
C PHE A 507 11.54 18.08 1.11
N ALA A 508 11.35 16.98 0.37
CA ALA A 508 11.20 15.67 0.97
C ALA A 508 12.47 15.25 1.73
N ILE A 509 13.65 15.41 1.14
CA ILE A 509 14.93 15.12 1.82
C ILE A 509 15.09 15.99 3.06
N LEU A 510 14.78 17.29 2.97
CA LEU A 510 14.82 18.21 4.10
C LEU A 510 13.88 17.77 5.23
N GLY A 511 12.63 17.41 4.90
CA GLY A 511 11.67 16.90 5.87
C GLY A 511 12.14 15.61 6.54
N MET A 512 12.77 14.70 5.78
CA MET A 512 13.33 13.46 6.32
C MET A 512 14.52 13.71 7.23
N LEU A 513 15.40 14.68 6.89
CA LEU A 513 16.49 15.12 7.76
C LEU A 513 15.98 15.68 9.08
N LEU A 514 14.85 16.41 9.07
CA LEU A 514 14.22 16.91 10.29
C LEU A 514 13.63 15.78 11.15
N CYS A 515 13.19 14.67 10.55
CA CYS A 515 12.67 13.52 11.28
C CYS A 515 13.76 12.68 11.96
N VAL A 516 15.03 12.84 11.59
CA VAL A 516 16.14 12.12 12.22
C VAL A 516 16.36 12.67 13.64
N PRO A 517 16.38 11.82 14.68
CA PRO A 517 16.66 12.21 16.07
C PRO A 517 18.16 12.49 16.25
N TRP A 518 18.63 13.64 15.76
CA TRP A 518 20.03 14.03 15.90
C TRP A 518 20.44 14.06 17.38
N PHE A 519 21.55 13.40 17.71
CA PHE A 519 22.06 13.30 19.08
C PHE A 519 21.09 12.65 20.08
N GLY A 520 20.17 11.80 19.59
CA GLY A 520 19.20 11.09 20.43
C GLY A 520 18.09 11.98 20.97
N GLN A 521 17.99 13.24 20.52
CA GLN A 521 16.92 14.16 20.86
C GLN A 521 16.05 14.40 19.63
N LEU A 522 14.75 14.18 19.77
CA LEU A 522 13.76 14.51 18.75
C LEU A 522 12.70 15.40 19.39
N SER A 523 12.77 16.70 19.11
CA SER A 523 11.76 17.61 19.62
C SER A 523 10.42 17.38 18.88
N PRO A 524 9.26 17.43 19.58
CA PRO A 524 7.96 17.19 18.96
C PRO A 524 7.69 18.11 17.76
N TRP A 525 8.08 19.39 17.86
CA TRP A 525 7.87 20.37 16.80
C TRP A 525 8.74 20.09 15.57
N GLN A 526 9.99 19.67 15.76
CA GLN A 526 10.90 19.33 14.67
C GLN A 526 10.41 18.10 13.93
N TYR A 527 9.96 17.08 14.67
CA TYR A 527 9.36 15.89 14.09
C TYR A 527 8.11 16.22 13.27
N ALA A 528 7.22 17.03 13.85
CA ALA A 528 6.01 17.47 13.17
C ALA A 528 6.31 18.24 11.88
N LEU A 529 7.22 19.23 11.96
CA LEU A 529 7.65 20.00 10.80
C LEU A 529 8.27 19.10 9.72
N GLY A 530 9.07 18.11 10.11
CA GLY A 530 9.65 17.14 9.21
C GLY A 530 8.59 16.33 8.46
N CYS A 531 7.65 15.70 9.18
CA CYS A 531 6.58 14.91 8.57
C CYS A 531 5.68 15.75 7.66
N TYR A 532 5.31 16.98 8.07
CA TYR A 532 4.48 17.88 7.27
C TYR A 532 5.20 18.33 6.01
N THR A 533 6.50 18.64 6.10
CA THR A 533 7.32 19.02 4.94
C THR A 533 7.44 17.86 3.96
N CYS A 534 7.67 16.63 4.45
CA CYS A 534 7.67 15.44 3.60
C CYS A 534 6.34 15.23 2.87
N ALA A 535 5.22 15.32 3.59
CA ALA A 535 3.90 15.14 3.00
C ALA A 535 3.59 16.21 1.97
N PHE A 536 3.82 17.48 2.30
CA PHE A 536 3.64 18.62 1.40
C PHE A 536 4.42 18.45 0.08
N ALA A 537 5.59 17.80 0.13
CA ALA A 537 6.45 17.63 -1.03
C ALA A 537 6.17 16.34 -1.82
N LEU A 538 6.00 15.21 -1.14
CA LEU A 538 5.92 13.88 -1.78
C LEU A 538 4.57 13.61 -2.45
N PHE A 539 3.46 14.17 -1.94
CA PHE A 539 2.16 14.05 -2.60
C PHE A 539 2.15 14.69 -4.00
N PRO A 540 2.56 15.97 -4.15
CA PRO A 540 2.78 16.57 -5.48
C PRO A 540 3.75 15.80 -6.36
N ALA A 541 4.85 15.31 -5.80
CA ALA A 541 5.84 14.54 -6.55
C ALA A 541 5.24 13.26 -7.14
N SER A 542 4.49 12.49 -6.35
CA SER A 542 3.77 11.29 -6.80
C SER A 542 2.73 11.63 -7.87
N SER A 543 1.96 12.71 -7.70
CA SER A 543 0.98 13.13 -8.69
C SER A 543 1.62 13.53 -10.02
N MET A 544 2.73 14.28 -9.99
CA MET A 544 3.49 14.63 -11.20
C MET A 544 4.09 13.39 -11.86
N ALA A 545 4.67 12.46 -11.08
CA ALA A 545 5.20 11.20 -11.62
C ALA A 545 4.10 10.37 -12.31
N SER A 546 2.91 10.32 -11.71
CA SER A 546 1.75 9.63 -12.30
C SER A 546 1.25 10.31 -13.58
N GLU A 547 1.29 11.65 -13.66
CA GLU A 547 0.96 12.42 -14.86
C GLU A 547 1.93 12.16 -16.01
N VAL A 548 3.23 12.22 -15.73
CA VAL A 548 4.28 11.94 -16.71
C VAL A 548 4.17 10.50 -17.21
N PHE A 549 3.94 9.56 -16.30
CA PHE A 549 3.73 8.15 -16.63
C PHE A 549 2.49 7.95 -17.52
N ALA A 550 1.34 8.53 -17.14
CA ALA A 550 0.10 8.45 -17.91
C ALA A 550 0.25 9.01 -19.33
N ARG A 551 0.86 10.20 -19.46
CA ARG A 551 1.12 10.81 -20.78
C ARG A 551 2.08 9.97 -21.63
N SER A 552 3.10 9.38 -21.01
CA SER A 552 4.07 8.52 -21.71
C SER A 552 3.40 7.26 -22.26
N VAL A 553 2.51 6.64 -21.48
CA VAL A 553 1.74 5.46 -21.90
C VAL A 553 0.76 5.82 -23.02
N TYR A 554 0.08 6.97 -22.90
CA TYR A 554 -0.83 7.46 -23.93
C TYR A 554 -0.10 7.71 -25.27
N ALA A 555 1.04 8.40 -25.22
CA ALA A 555 1.87 8.71 -26.38
C ALA A 555 2.43 7.45 -27.06
N ALA A 556 2.63 6.36 -26.31
CA ALA A 556 3.08 5.08 -26.86
C ALA A 556 2.01 4.35 -27.69
N GLY A 557 0.82 4.93 -27.90
CA GLY A 557 -0.22 4.37 -28.78
C GLY A 557 -0.90 3.13 -28.18
N ALA A 558 -0.99 3.05 -26.85
CA ALA A 558 -1.61 1.93 -26.14
C ALA A 558 -3.15 2.04 -26.17
N GLU A 559 -3.76 2.10 -27.36
CA GLU A 559 -5.21 2.15 -27.53
C GLU A 559 -5.90 1.04 -26.72
N GLY A 560 -6.72 1.44 -25.75
CA GLY A 560 -7.44 0.54 -24.84
C GLY A 560 -6.60 -0.12 -23.74
N ARG A 561 -5.27 0.04 -23.73
CA ARG A 561 -4.35 -0.61 -22.79
C ARG A 561 -3.77 0.31 -21.72
N ASP A 562 -3.99 1.62 -21.84
CA ASP A 562 -3.46 2.64 -20.92
C ASP A 562 -3.74 2.30 -19.44
N VAL A 563 -4.94 1.81 -19.17
CA VAL A 563 -5.43 1.48 -17.82
C VAL A 563 -4.66 0.32 -17.20
N SER A 564 -4.40 -0.76 -17.96
CA SER A 564 -3.63 -1.91 -17.46
C SER A 564 -2.20 -1.51 -17.13
N TRP A 565 -1.62 -0.58 -17.89
CA TRP A 565 -0.30 -0.03 -17.59
C TRP A 565 -0.30 0.82 -16.32
N MET A 566 -1.32 1.64 -16.09
CA MET A 566 -1.49 2.39 -14.83
C MET A 566 -1.62 1.45 -13.63
N GLN A 567 -2.40 0.38 -13.76
CA GLN A 567 -2.53 -0.63 -12.71
C GLN A 567 -1.23 -1.38 -12.45
N ALA A 568 -0.52 -1.79 -13.50
CA ALA A 568 0.78 -2.44 -13.35
C ALA A 568 1.79 -1.52 -12.68
N TYR A 569 1.80 -0.23 -13.05
CA TYR A 569 2.62 0.79 -12.41
C TYR A 569 2.36 0.89 -10.91
N TRP A 570 1.10 0.97 -10.48
CA TRP A 570 0.75 0.99 -9.05
C TRP A 570 1.06 -0.32 -8.35
N ALA A 571 0.77 -1.47 -8.96
CA ALA A 571 1.09 -2.76 -8.35
C ALA A 571 2.60 -2.92 -8.11
N VAL A 572 3.43 -2.52 -9.09
CA VAL A 572 4.90 -2.61 -9.00
C VAL A 572 5.47 -1.69 -7.91
N THR A 573 4.85 -0.54 -7.64
CA THR A 573 5.34 0.41 -6.64
C THR A 573 4.74 0.16 -5.26
N THR A 574 3.45 -0.15 -5.17
CA THR A 574 2.75 -0.33 -3.89
C THR A 574 3.13 -1.64 -3.20
N ILE A 575 3.22 -2.75 -3.93
CA ILE A 575 3.42 -4.09 -3.33
C ILE A 575 4.75 -4.19 -2.55
N PRO A 576 5.91 -3.85 -3.15
CA PRO A 576 7.18 -3.96 -2.42
C PRO A 576 7.21 -3.00 -1.24
N SER A 577 6.72 -1.77 -1.42
CA SER A 577 6.68 -0.77 -0.36
C SER A 577 5.82 -1.23 0.80
N HIS A 578 4.59 -1.68 0.58
CA HIS A 578 3.68 -1.92 1.70
C HIS A 578 3.75 -3.32 2.31
N VAL A 579 4.44 -4.26 1.67
CA VAL A 579 4.70 -5.58 2.27
C VAL A 579 6.06 -5.60 2.98
N ILE A 580 7.11 -5.14 2.31
CA ILE A 580 8.48 -5.29 2.81
C ILE A 580 8.81 -4.18 3.81
N VAL A 581 8.46 -2.93 3.51
CA VAL A 581 8.89 -1.78 4.32
C VAL A 581 8.31 -1.83 5.73
N PRO A 582 7.01 -2.07 5.98
CA PRO A 582 6.48 -2.15 7.34
C PRO A 582 7.17 -3.22 8.20
N ILE A 583 7.49 -4.37 7.61
CA ILE A 583 8.19 -5.46 8.32
C ILE A 583 9.62 -5.04 8.66
N VAL A 584 10.36 -4.51 7.68
CA VAL A 584 11.74 -4.05 7.88
C VAL A 584 11.81 -2.91 8.88
N LEU A 585 10.93 -1.91 8.78
CA LEU A 585 10.88 -0.78 9.71
C LEU A 585 10.51 -1.23 11.12
N SER A 586 9.52 -2.12 11.27
CA SER A 586 9.13 -2.62 12.59
C SER A 586 10.24 -3.46 13.22
N TYR A 587 10.98 -4.22 12.42
CA TYR A 587 12.18 -4.92 12.87
C TYR A 587 13.27 -3.93 13.29
N LEU A 588 13.57 -2.91 12.48
CA LEU A 588 14.55 -1.88 12.83
C LEU A 588 14.19 -1.12 14.11
N LEU A 589 12.90 -0.85 14.34
CA LEU A 589 12.42 -0.23 15.59
C LEU A 589 12.70 -1.07 16.85
N GLN A 590 12.89 -2.39 16.71
CA GLN A 590 13.30 -3.24 17.83
C GLN A 590 14.77 -3.03 18.21
N PHE A 591 15.64 -2.93 17.20
CA PHE A 591 17.07 -2.70 17.40
C PHE A 591 17.35 -1.27 17.82
N ASP A 592 16.68 -0.32 17.19
CA ASP A 592 16.83 1.09 17.42
C ASP A 592 15.47 1.73 17.68
N ARG A 593 15.12 1.80 18.98
CA ARG A 593 13.88 2.43 19.42
C ARG A 593 13.77 3.88 18.95
N SER A 594 14.90 4.58 18.76
CA SER A 594 14.89 5.99 18.35
C SER A 594 14.43 6.19 16.91
N ALA A 595 14.32 5.10 16.15
CA ALA A 595 14.02 5.11 14.73
C ALA A 595 15.07 5.87 13.88
N SER A 596 16.25 6.17 14.42
CA SER A 596 17.36 6.78 13.68
C SER A 596 17.70 5.94 12.46
N LEU A 597 17.86 4.63 12.63
CA LEU A 597 18.16 3.70 11.55
C LEU A 597 17.04 3.65 10.51
N CYS A 598 15.79 3.78 10.94
CA CYS A 598 14.65 3.82 10.04
C CYS A 598 14.70 5.06 9.14
N TYR A 599 14.82 6.27 9.72
CA TYR A 599 14.90 7.51 8.94
C TYR A 599 16.17 7.62 8.12
N LEU A 600 17.31 7.11 8.61
CA LEU A 600 18.55 7.06 7.84
C LEU A 600 18.39 6.15 6.61
N GLY A 601 17.77 4.98 6.77
CA GLY A 601 17.46 4.09 5.64
C GLY A 601 16.56 4.76 4.62
N LEU A 602 15.50 5.46 5.07
CA LEU A 602 14.61 6.21 4.19
C LEU A 602 15.30 7.41 3.52
N LEU A 603 16.23 8.09 4.20
CA LEU A 603 17.04 9.17 3.64
C LEU A 603 17.97 8.66 2.52
N ILE A 604 18.66 7.54 2.76
CA ILE A 604 19.50 6.88 1.76
C ILE A 604 18.66 6.49 0.55
N PHE A 605 17.49 5.89 0.77
CA PHE A 605 16.56 5.52 -0.29
C PHE A 605 16.05 6.74 -1.09
N SER A 606 15.77 7.85 -0.39
CA SER A 606 15.40 9.14 -1.00
C SER A 606 16.53 9.69 -1.87
N ALA A 607 17.77 9.66 -1.39
CA ALA A 607 18.95 10.12 -2.14
C ALA A 607 19.23 9.24 -3.37
N LEU A 608 19.05 7.92 -3.26
CA LEU A 608 19.15 7.00 -4.40
C LEU A 608 18.08 7.30 -5.44
N THR A 609 16.83 7.48 -5.01
CA THR A 609 15.72 7.86 -5.89
C THR A 609 15.98 9.20 -6.58
N ALA A 610 16.45 10.19 -5.82
CA ALA A 610 16.85 11.49 -6.36
C ALA A 610 17.96 11.34 -7.42
N THR A 611 18.94 10.47 -7.18
CA THR A 611 20.04 10.20 -8.12
C THR A 611 19.51 9.55 -9.41
N VAL A 612 18.63 8.54 -9.29
CA VAL A 612 17.96 7.89 -10.43
C VAL A 612 17.15 8.90 -11.23
N PHE A 613 16.35 9.72 -10.55
CA PHE A 613 15.58 10.79 -11.16
C PHE A 613 16.48 11.79 -11.88
N MET A 614 17.55 12.26 -11.24
CA MET A 614 18.49 13.23 -11.81
C MET A 614 19.30 12.68 -12.98
N HIS A 615 19.58 11.39 -13.00
CA HIS A 615 20.21 10.71 -14.12
C HIS A 615 19.29 10.66 -15.34
N TYR A 616 18.02 10.28 -15.12
CA TYR A 616 17.05 10.13 -16.20
C TYR A 616 16.27 11.41 -16.56
N ARG A 617 16.40 12.51 -15.79
CA ARG A 617 15.66 13.76 -16.03
C ARG A 617 15.88 14.35 -17.42
N ARG A 618 17.08 14.19 -17.99
CA ARG A 618 17.41 14.72 -19.32
C ARG A 618 16.60 14.04 -20.42
N THR A 619 16.17 12.79 -20.17
CA THR A 619 15.37 12.00 -21.10
C THR A 619 13.86 12.18 -20.92
N MET A 620 13.41 12.79 -19.81
CA MET A 620 12.02 13.22 -19.70
C MET A 620 11.81 14.38 -20.64
N THR A 621 11.55 14.11 -21.91
CA THR A 621 11.22 15.12 -22.92
C THR A 621 10.19 16.08 -22.35
N THR A 622 10.50 17.38 -22.39
CA THR A 622 9.52 18.43 -22.22
C THR A 622 8.66 18.34 -23.46
N ALA A 623 7.64 17.49 -23.39
CA ALA A 623 6.62 17.40 -24.41
C ALA A 623 5.83 18.72 -24.36
N HIS A 624 6.40 19.78 -24.95
CA HIS A 624 5.61 20.85 -25.54
C HIS A 624 4.98 20.25 -26.81
N LEU A 625 4.00 19.35 -26.60
CA LEU A 625 3.17 18.74 -27.64
C LEU A 625 2.16 19.74 -28.26
N GLY A 626 2.51 21.02 -28.27
CA GLY A 626 1.68 22.10 -28.80
C GLY A 626 2.46 23.31 -29.28
N GLU A 627 3.80 23.22 -29.38
CA GLU A 627 4.63 24.27 -30.00
C GLU A 627 5.31 23.78 -31.29
N GLU A 628 5.19 22.48 -31.62
CA GLU A 628 5.63 21.95 -32.93
C GLU A 628 4.55 22.08 -34.03
N ASP A 629 3.28 22.32 -33.69
CA ASP A 629 2.23 22.58 -34.69
C ASP A 629 2.42 23.94 -35.41
N ASP A 630 3.17 24.87 -34.83
CA ASP A 630 3.50 26.15 -35.48
C ASP A 630 4.82 26.11 -36.27
N ALA A 631 5.59 25.00 -36.20
CA ALA A 631 6.87 24.87 -36.88
C ALA A 631 6.79 24.17 -38.26
N ASP A 632 5.71 23.44 -38.55
CA ASP A 632 5.53 22.69 -39.80
C ASP A 632 4.51 23.28 -40.79
N GLU A 633 3.86 24.41 -40.49
CA GLU A 633 3.06 25.16 -41.47
C GLU A 633 3.90 25.88 -42.56
N GLY A 634 5.24 25.78 -42.51
CA GLY A 634 6.14 26.46 -43.44
C GLY A 634 6.66 25.63 -44.64
N THR A 635 6.51 24.30 -44.66
CA THR A 635 7.23 23.49 -45.68
C THR A 635 6.50 22.26 -46.20
N SER A 636 5.20 22.36 -46.48
CA SER A 636 4.53 21.41 -47.39
C SER A 636 4.18 22.08 -48.73
N VAL A 637 5.17 22.15 -49.63
CA VAL A 637 4.91 22.28 -51.07
C VAL A 637 4.29 20.96 -51.53
N ILE A 638 2.97 20.84 -51.36
CA ILE A 638 2.16 19.84 -52.06
C ILE A 638 1.92 20.39 -53.48
N PRO A 639 2.34 19.69 -54.55
CA PRO A 639 2.03 20.14 -55.91
C PRO A 639 0.52 20.12 -56.14
N ALA A 640 0.01 21.24 -56.65
CA ALA A 640 -1.40 21.53 -56.88
C ALA A 640 -2.15 20.37 -57.56
N ALA A 641 -3.14 19.82 -56.85
CA ALA A 641 -4.26 19.14 -57.47
C ALA A 641 -5.21 20.19 -58.08
N PRO A 642 -5.78 19.97 -59.27
CA PRO A 642 -6.60 20.96 -59.96
C PRO A 642 -7.90 21.24 -59.20
N GLN A 643 -8.13 22.52 -58.95
CA GLN A 643 -9.35 23.08 -58.37
C GLN A 643 -10.56 22.72 -59.24
N GLN A 644 -11.54 22.04 -58.65
CA GLN A 644 -12.94 22.14 -59.08
C GLN A 644 -13.69 22.99 -58.06
N SER A 645 -14.14 24.14 -58.55
CA SER A 645 -15.01 25.11 -57.89
C SER A 645 -16.44 24.59 -57.80
N SER A 646 -17.08 24.81 -56.65
CA SER A 646 -18.49 25.26 -56.52
C SER A 646 -19.06 24.80 -55.18
N TYR A 647 -19.16 25.70 -54.21
CA TYR A 647 -20.18 25.84 -53.14
C TYR A 647 -19.82 27.16 -52.45
N GLY A 648 -20.60 28.23 -52.56
CA GLY A 648 -21.95 28.38 -52.01
C GLY A 648 -21.86 29.31 -50.79
N SER A 649 -21.80 30.62 -51.04
CA SER A 649 -21.66 31.67 -50.02
C SER A 649 -22.94 31.87 -49.20
N PHE A 650 -22.86 31.69 -47.88
CA PHE A 650 -23.90 32.12 -46.93
C PHE A 650 -23.67 33.59 -46.50
N PRO A 651 -24.72 34.42 -46.39
CA PRO A 651 -24.61 35.80 -45.93
C PRO A 651 -24.56 35.88 -44.39
N ARG A 652 -23.67 36.73 -43.87
CA ARG A 652 -23.62 37.12 -42.45
C ARG A 652 -24.81 38.03 -42.09
N PRO A 653 -25.46 37.86 -40.93
CA PRO A 653 -26.43 38.83 -40.43
C PRO A 653 -25.74 40.08 -39.89
N ALA A 654 -26.34 41.24 -40.17
CA ALA A 654 -25.90 42.55 -39.72
C ALA A 654 -26.06 42.71 -38.19
N GLN A 655 -25.10 43.38 -37.56
CA GLN A 655 -25.20 43.85 -36.18
C GLN A 655 -26.04 45.14 -36.11
N PRO A 656 -26.87 45.31 -35.06
CA PRO A 656 -27.54 46.58 -34.79
C PRO A 656 -26.58 47.58 -34.14
N THR A 657 -26.86 48.85 -34.45
CA THR A 657 -26.10 50.09 -34.21
C THR A 657 -25.66 50.37 -32.79
#